data_AF-A0ABC8VEZ2-F1
#
_entry.id   AF-A0ABC8VEZ2-F1
#
_cell.length_a   1.000
_cell.length_b   1.000
_cell.length_c   1.000
_cell.angle_alpha   90.00
_cell.angle_beta   90.00
_cell.angle_gamma   90.00
#
_symmetry.space_group_name_H-M   'P 1'
#
loop_
_entity.id
_entity.type
_entity.pdbx_description
1 polymer ?
#
loop_
_entity_poly.entity_id
_entity_poly.type
_entity_poly.pdbx_seq_one_letter_code
_entity_poly.pdbx_strand_id
1 'polypeptide(L)'
;MPLSSTSSPAAGAAAAAGLRTASPPCLAATHVLFRKKLSFLASFQAQHMKCSLPLIRSVVKGVKSDITNGDNGTEPARELLERLYAKTKSLDPNVSQDRELSMSIEVLKTEFEAALSILRKKESDLRDAEKKVSVDRSRLNQTKQDLDQREEDIIKAYSRQHEMEKALMKASRDLSLQVRQINNLKLLVEEQDKKIVSSQAALSKKVIEVDKLKQDVLKKNEETALMRLEIESKEQELLEANRALARQEATIRELHSEIKRMETEIARSNELRKADEQKLKVAEQELEKQNLGWIAAQQELKELAQMASKDKDNIKDTIDDFKRVRSLLDAVRSELMASKEAFTFSRRQIEDQAAQLSKQVQELTDQKALLISYTQNLEAAQLEIQGKTNELTAVQSRCSELESQLLEEMKKVESLEAMLTKERESLEQKTKEVDLLQEELAQKENEYFNSQKLVKTKESELLEARHEVEDMKLKVDSIQFAVQEKDSELLEKQRRLDEVNNEVVELQQMIDTKEDQLVQVRTELQDKEQRIQLMQDELDKMRLGRSQAESVVQKIVELTGNLIGSVEGEEFDIYNLLDDEILSTSTALESNLHKHDQLEADIDMLKESLQQKDIDLRAAYNALDAKDLELKAVVRRLDVRDKELDKLEELSIDPNDVRRLSSLADEATKDNIVEEADLQNHEIEPVEVEALAATTMLKKLANIAKEFLRNGITDSGTNLLASRNASNSEGASKMEPKEEMNVILEAKKEIVGLFSLTEELIAGAGINDAEET
;
A
#
# COMPACT_ATOMS: atom_id res chain seq x y z
N MET A 1 -68.31 -1.97 37.75
CA MET A 1 -69.38 -2.47 36.87
C MET A 1 -69.88 -1.31 36.01
N PRO A 2 -70.27 -1.52 34.74
CA PRO A 2 -69.91 -2.60 33.80
C PRO A 2 -68.60 -2.23 33.05
N LEU A 3 -67.72 -3.12 32.56
CA LEU A 3 -67.88 -4.25 31.61
C LEU A 3 -68.22 -3.73 30.18
N SER A 4 -67.58 -4.17 29.08
CA SER A 4 -67.04 -5.51 28.79
C SER A 4 -65.85 -5.54 27.80
N SER A 5 -65.22 -6.70 27.71
CA SER A 5 -64.00 -7.05 26.96
C SER A 5 -64.27 -7.57 25.52
N THR A 6 -63.23 -8.13 24.87
CA THR A 6 -63.21 -9.03 23.67
C THR A 6 -63.25 -8.35 22.27
N SER A 7 -62.75 -8.95 21.17
CA SER A 7 -61.59 -9.84 20.93
C SER A 7 -61.37 -10.07 19.41
N SER A 8 -60.18 -9.74 18.88
CA SER A 8 -59.56 -10.33 17.67
C SER A 8 -60.39 -10.30 16.33
N PRO A 9 -60.02 -11.00 15.23
CA PRO A 9 -59.24 -10.32 14.16
C PRO A 9 -59.71 -10.57 12.71
N ALA A 10 -59.55 -9.56 11.83
CA ALA A 10 -59.56 -9.67 10.36
C ALA A 10 -59.23 -8.27 9.77
N ALA A 11 -58.77 -8.03 8.54
CA ALA A 11 -58.08 -8.77 7.49
C ALA A 11 -58.04 -7.80 6.28
N GLY A 12 -56.94 -7.77 5.53
CA GLY A 12 -56.83 -7.06 4.24
C GLY A 12 -56.60 -5.53 4.31
N ALA A 13 -56.01 -4.91 3.28
CA ALA A 13 -55.24 -5.43 2.14
C ALA A 13 -54.52 -4.26 1.42
N ALA A 14 -53.47 -4.58 0.65
CA ALA A 14 -52.80 -3.70 -0.35
C ALA A 14 -52.10 -2.44 0.21
N ALA A 15 -50.79 -2.22 0.07
CA ALA A 15 -49.93 -2.06 -1.13
C ALA A 15 -49.41 -0.58 -1.15
N ALA A 16 -48.21 -0.22 -1.60
CA ALA A 16 -47.15 -0.98 -2.25
C ALA A 16 -45.75 -0.40 -1.97
N ALA A 17 -44.74 -1.21 -2.33
CA ALA A 17 -43.48 -0.83 -2.98
C ALA A 17 -42.34 -0.16 -2.17
N GLY A 18 -41.17 -0.83 -2.17
CA GLY A 18 -39.96 -0.38 -1.49
C GLY A 18 -38.75 -1.32 -1.65
N LEU A 19 -38.54 -1.82 -2.87
CA LEU A 19 -37.29 -2.42 -3.40
C LEU A 19 -36.30 -3.05 -2.39
N ARG A 20 -36.47 -4.35 -2.10
CA ARG A 20 -35.33 -5.24 -1.77
C ARG A 20 -34.88 -5.95 -3.04
N THR A 21 -33.73 -5.55 -3.59
CA THR A 21 -33.05 -6.27 -4.67
C THR A 21 -32.35 -7.51 -4.11
N ALA A 22 -33.10 -8.60 -3.94
CA ALA A 22 -32.53 -9.92 -3.75
C ALA A 22 -32.08 -10.46 -5.11
N SER A 23 -30.77 -10.35 -5.42
CA SER A 23 -30.20 -10.94 -6.63
C SER A 23 -30.24 -12.48 -6.57
N PRO A 24 -30.63 -13.17 -7.66
CA PRO A 24 -30.71 -14.62 -7.69
C PRO A 24 -29.31 -15.27 -7.76
N PRO A 25 -29.11 -16.45 -7.14
CA PRO A 25 -27.87 -17.22 -7.28
C PRO A 25 -27.86 -17.98 -8.62
N CYS A 26 -27.73 -17.25 -9.72
CA CYS A 26 -27.47 -17.84 -11.03
C CYS A 26 -25.97 -18.08 -11.23
N LEU A 27 -25.63 -19.32 -11.63
CA LEU A 27 -24.31 -19.85 -12.04
C LEU A 27 -23.57 -20.79 -11.07
N ALA A 28 -24.29 -21.81 -10.59
CA ALA A 28 -23.69 -23.11 -10.25
C ALA A 28 -23.21 -23.89 -11.50
N ALA A 29 -22.42 -23.25 -12.38
CA ALA A 29 -22.02 -23.77 -13.69
C ALA A 29 -20.50 -24.01 -13.85
N THR A 30 -19.66 -23.44 -12.98
CA THR A 30 -18.19 -23.53 -13.06
C THR A 30 -17.60 -24.76 -12.38
N HIS A 31 -18.24 -25.31 -11.34
CA HIS A 31 -17.77 -26.51 -10.63
C HIS A 31 -17.83 -27.81 -11.46
N VAL A 32 -18.70 -27.88 -12.48
CA VAL A 32 -18.85 -29.08 -13.33
C VAL A 32 -17.73 -29.17 -14.38
N LEU A 33 -17.25 -28.02 -14.87
CA LEU A 33 -16.19 -27.97 -15.89
C LEU A 33 -14.80 -28.31 -15.33
N PHE A 34 -14.51 -27.94 -14.07
CA PHE A 34 -13.25 -28.33 -13.42
C PHE A 34 -13.17 -29.82 -13.13
N ARG A 35 -14.28 -30.46 -12.72
CA ARG A 35 -14.33 -31.90 -12.45
C ARG A 35 -14.16 -32.75 -13.72
N LYS A 36 -14.69 -32.31 -14.87
CA LYS A 36 -14.49 -32.96 -16.18
C LYS A 36 -13.04 -32.88 -16.69
N LYS A 37 -12.28 -31.82 -16.34
CA LYS A 37 -10.85 -31.70 -16.69
C LYS A 37 -9.96 -32.55 -15.77
N LEU A 38 -10.28 -32.64 -14.48
CA LEU A 38 -9.59 -33.53 -13.54
C LEU A 38 -9.82 -35.02 -13.85
N SER A 39 -11.01 -35.41 -14.32
CA SER A 39 -11.21 -36.80 -14.81
C SER A 39 -10.38 -37.12 -16.05
N PHE A 40 -9.97 -36.12 -16.85
CA PHE A 40 -9.11 -36.30 -18.02
C PHE A 40 -7.63 -36.48 -17.65
N LEU A 41 -7.18 -35.85 -16.55
CA LEU A 41 -5.82 -36.02 -16.01
C LEU A 41 -5.69 -37.30 -15.17
N ALA A 42 -6.70 -37.65 -14.36
CA ALA A 42 -6.72 -38.90 -13.61
C ALA A 42 -6.75 -40.14 -14.52
N SER A 43 -7.39 -40.06 -15.70
CA SER A 43 -7.35 -41.13 -16.71
C SER A 43 -5.99 -41.28 -17.41
N PHE A 44 -5.15 -40.23 -17.43
CA PHE A 44 -3.78 -40.32 -17.94
C PHE A 44 -2.85 -41.01 -16.94
N GLN A 45 -2.97 -40.70 -15.64
CA GLN A 45 -2.10 -41.29 -14.61
C GLN A 45 -2.40 -42.78 -14.34
N ALA A 46 -3.62 -43.24 -14.63
CA ALA A 46 -4.02 -44.65 -14.48
C ALA A 46 -3.57 -45.57 -15.63
N GLN A 47 -3.01 -45.05 -16.73
CA GLN A 47 -2.53 -45.86 -17.87
C GLN A 47 -1.02 -46.18 -17.80
N HIS A 48 -0.27 -45.62 -16.85
CA HIS A 48 1.19 -45.75 -16.80
C HIS A 48 1.74 -47.01 -16.10
N MET A 49 0.92 -48.06 -15.99
CA MET A 49 1.34 -49.41 -15.61
C MET A 49 0.75 -50.42 -16.60
N LYS A 50 1.63 -51.03 -17.40
CA LYS A 50 1.34 -51.90 -18.57
C LYS A 50 1.08 -51.17 -19.91
N CYS A 51 2.02 -50.33 -20.34
CA CYS A 51 2.29 -50.20 -21.77
C CYS A 51 2.94 -51.50 -22.28
N SER A 52 2.12 -52.52 -22.56
CA SER A 52 2.52 -53.59 -23.47
C SER A 52 2.87 -52.96 -24.81
N LEU A 53 4.06 -53.24 -25.33
CA LEU A 53 4.46 -52.89 -26.70
C LEU A 53 3.29 -53.15 -27.66
N PRO A 54 2.77 -52.15 -28.39
CA PRO A 54 2.01 -52.44 -29.59
C PRO A 54 3.00 -53.09 -30.55
N LEU A 55 2.95 -54.43 -30.64
CA LEU A 55 3.64 -55.19 -31.67
C LEU A 55 3.35 -54.47 -32.99
N ILE A 56 4.38 -53.94 -33.66
CA ILE A 56 4.20 -53.19 -34.90
C ILE A 56 3.56 -54.14 -35.90
N ARG A 57 2.25 -53.95 -36.11
CA ARG A 57 1.43 -54.84 -36.92
C ARG A 57 1.97 -54.76 -38.35
N SER A 58 2.37 -55.91 -38.87
CA SER A 58 3.19 -56.04 -40.06
C SER A 58 2.73 -55.16 -41.23
N VAL A 59 3.57 -54.17 -41.60
CA VAL A 59 3.58 -53.62 -42.96
C VAL A 59 4.40 -54.56 -43.86
N VAL A 60 3.96 -55.82 -43.92
CA VAL A 60 4.31 -56.77 -44.98
C VAL A 60 3.13 -56.81 -45.95
N LYS A 61 2.90 -55.66 -46.59
CA LYS A 61 1.99 -55.48 -47.72
C LYS A 61 2.71 -54.56 -48.71
N GLY A 62 3.25 -55.14 -49.78
CA GLY A 62 3.93 -54.33 -50.81
C GLY A 62 5.14 -54.98 -51.48
N VAL A 63 5.61 -56.13 -51.02
CA VAL A 63 6.52 -56.97 -51.82
C VAL A 63 5.87 -58.33 -52.01
N LYS A 64 4.98 -58.41 -53.01
CA LYS A 64 4.85 -59.68 -53.72
C LYS A 64 6.24 -59.99 -54.24
N SER A 65 6.75 -61.15 -53.85
CA SER A 65 7.94 -61.71 -54.45
C SER A 65 7.62 -62.02 -55.91
N ASP A 66 7.91 -61.07 -56.80
CA ASP A 66 8.23 -61.36 -58.20
C ASP A 66 9.58 -62.08 -58.24
N ILE A 67 9.63 -63.24 -57.59
CA ILE A 67 10.35 -64.39 -58.10
C ILE A 67 9.49 -64.86 -59.27
N THR A 68 9.51 -64.08 -60.35
CA THR A 68 9.23 -64.62 -61.68
C THR A 68 10.29 -65.70 -61.87
N ASN A 69 9.89 -66.95 -61.69
CA ASN A 69 10.74 -68.09 -61.96
C ASN A 69 11.35 -67.87 -63.35
N GLY A 70 12.67 -67.67 -63.40
CA GLY A 70 13.45 -67.64 -64.63
C GLY A 70 13.57 -69.02 -65.27
N ASP A 71 12.52 -69.84 -65.11
CA ASP A 71 12.22 -71.07 -65.80
C ASP A 71 11.55 -70.72 -67.14
N ASN A 72 12.26 -69.92 -67.94
CA ASN A 72 12.03 -69.93 -69.36
C ASN A 72 12.46 -71.31 -69.83
N GLY A 73 11.51 -72.18 -70.19
CA GLY A 73 11.69 -73.59 -70.54
C GLY A 73 12.71 -73.86 -71.64
N THR A 74 13.97 -73.67 -71.28
CA THR A 74 15.18 -73.73 -72.09
C THR A 74 16.06 -74.67 -71.33
N GLU A 75 16.40 -75.77 -71.97
CA GLU A 75 17.14 -76.88 -71.39
C GLU A 75 18.38 -76.37 -70.63
N PRO A 76 18.58 -76.73 -69.34
CA PRO A 76 19.68 -76.23 -68.54
C PRO A 76 21.01 -76.40 -69.29
N ALA A 77 21.88 -75.39 -69.27
CA ALA A 77 23.20 -75.51 -69.91
C ALA A 77 23.98 -76.73 -69.40
N ARG A 78 23.72 -77.17 -68.17
CA ARG A 78 24.19 -78.44 -67.61
C ARG A 78 23.73 -79.66 -68.41
N GLU A 79 22.44 -79.78 -68.71
CA GLU A 79 21.85 -80.89 -69.46
C GLU A 79 22.26 -80.89 -70.95
N LEU A 80 22.41 -79.70 -71.55
CA LEU A 80 22.96 -79.56 -72.90
C LEU A 80 24.44 -79.98 -72.96
N LEU A 81 25.27 -79.56 -72.00
CA LEU A 81 26.67 -80.00 -71.89
C LEU A 81 26.79 -81.50 -71.61
N GLU A 82 25.88 -82.07 -70.82
CA GLU A 82 25.83 -83.49 -70.51
C GLU A 82 25.39 -84.33 -71.73
N ARG A 83 24.45 -83.82 -72.55
CA ARG A 83 24.08 -84.40 -73.85
C ARG A 83 25.19 -84.28 -74.88
N LEU A 84 25.84 -83.13 -75.01
CA LEU A 84 27.02 -82.92 -75.85
C LEU A 84 28.13 -83.91 -75.53
N TYR A 85 28.41 -84.11 -74.23
CA TYR A 85 29.40 -85.06 -73.76
C TYR A 85 29.02 -86.50 -74.14
N ALA A 86 27.75 -86.89 -73.98
CA ALA A 86 27.26 -88.20 -74.40
C ALA A 86 27.33 -88.40 -75.93
N LYS A 87 27.00 -87.38 -76.73
CA LYS A 87 26.97 -87.41 -78.19
C LYS A 87 28.37 -87.42 -78.82
N THR A 88 29.31 -86.69 -78.22
CA THR A 88 30.75 -86.75 -78.56
C THR A 88 31.30 -88.16 -78.33
N LYS A 89 30.82 -88.86 -77.29
CA LYS A 89 31.22 -90.23 -76.95
C LYS A 89 30.66 -91.31 -77.88
N SER A 90 29.65 -91.00 -78.71
CA SER A 90 29.07 -91.93 -79.70
C SER A 90 29.64 -91.79 -81.12
N LEU A 91 30.60 -90.86 -81.34
CA LEU A 91 31.30 -90.69 -82.62
C LEU A 91 32.48 -91.68 -82.71
N ASP A 92 32.21 -92.88 -83.21
CA ASP A 92 33.21 -93.94 -83.41
C ASP A 92 33.96 -93.76 -84.76
N PRO A 93 35.31 -93.88 -84.87
CA PRO A 93 36.05 -93.33 -86.01
C PRO A 93 35.96 -94.08 -87.36
N ASN A 94 35.14 -95.13 -87.47
CA ASN A 94 35.35 -96.20 -88.46
C ASN A 94 34.11 -96.56 -89.33
N VAL A 95 33.35 -95.57 -89.82
CA VAL A 95 32.44 -95.78 -90.98
C VAL A 95 32.50 -94.59 -91.95
N SER A 96 32.69 -94.91 -93.23
CA SER A 96 32.84 -93.96 -94.34
C SER A 96 31.50 -93.39 -94.85
N GLN A 97 30.95 -92.42 -94.12
CA GLN A 97 30.02 -91.43 -94.67
C GLN A 97 30.40 -90.01 -94.20
N ASP A 98 31.26 -89.33 -94.96
CA ASP A 98 31.67 -87.93 -94.69
C ASP A 98 30.47 -86.98 -94.48
N ARG A 99 29.32 -87.27 -95.10
CA ARG A 99 28.11 -86.48 -94.98
C ARG A 99 27.43 -86.60 -93.61
N GLU A 100 27.42 -87.78 -92.98
CA GLU A 100 26.82 -87.97 -91.65
C GLU A 100 27.74 -87.47 -90.53
N LEU A 101 29.06 -87.65 -90.67
CA LEU A 101 30.06 -87.10 -89.76
C LEU A 101 30.06 -85.56 -89.79
N SER A 102 30.08 -84.95 -90.98
CA SER A 102 30.00 -83.49 -91.12
C SER A 102 28.70 -82.93 -90.52
N MET A 103 27.55 -83.59 -90.75
CA MET A 103 26.27 -83.14 -90.21
C MET A 103 26.19 -83.34 -88.68
N SER A 104 26.82 -84.39 -88.13
CA SER A 104 26.93 -84.60 -86.68
C SER A 104 27.84 -83.59 -85.99
N ILE A 105 28.94 -83.18 -86.64
CA ILE A 105 29.84 -82.12 -86.16
C ILE A 105 29.14 -80.76 -86.20
N GLU A 106 28.40 -80.45 -87.27
CA GLU A 106 27.63 -79.21 -87.36
C GLU A 106 26.56 -79.15 -86.25
N VAL A 107 25.85 -80.26 -85.99
CA VAL A 107 24.87 -80.33 -84.89
C VAL A 107 25.56 -80.19 -83.52
N LEU A 108 26.68 -80.88 -83.27
CA LEU A 108 27.44 -80.76 -82.02
C LEU A 108 27.91 -79.31 -81.78
N LYS A 109 28.37 -78.63 -82.84
CA LYS A 109 28.73 -77.21 -82.82
C LYS A 109 27.54 -76.32 -82.48
N THR A 110 26.36 -76.53 -83.09
CA THR A 110 25.15 -75.77 -82.75
C THR A 110 24.68 -76.01 -81.31
N GLU A 111 24.81 -77.24 -80.78
CA GLU A 111 24.48 -77.56 -79.39
C GLU A 111 25.48 -76.88 -78.41
N PHE A 112 26.78 -76.85 -78.72
CA PHE A 112 27.79 -76.11 -77.94
C PHE A 112 27.54 -74.60 -77.96
N GLU A 113 27.21 -74.06 -79.13
CA GLU A 113 26.92 -72.64 -79.31
C GLU A 113 25.63 -72.22 -78.57
N ALA A 114 24.62 -73.10 -78.53
CA ALA A 114 23.43 -72.96 -77.70
C ALA A 114 23.77 -72.99 -76.19
N ALA A 115 24.59 -73.95 -75.73
CA ALA A 115 25.01 -74.03 -74.33
C ALA A 115 25.81 -72.79 -73.90
N LEU A 116 26.72 -72.29 -74.74
CA LEU A 116 27.44 -71.03 -74.51
C LEU A 116 26.51 -69.81 -74.52
N SER A 117 25.49 -69.78 -75.38
CA SER A 117 24.49 -68.72 -75.38
C SER A 117 23.68 -68.69 -74.08
N ILE A 118 23.29 -69.86 -73.55
CA ILE A 118 22.57 -69.99 -72.28
C ILE A 118 23.47 -69.60 -71.09
N LEU A 119 24.75 -70.00 -71.09
CA LEU A 119 25.70 -69.59 -70.05
C LEU A 119 25.96 -68.09 -70.05
N ARG A 120 26.19 -67.47 -71.23
CA ARG A 120 26.33 -66.00 -71.36
C ARG A 120 25.08 -65.26 -70.89
N LYS A 121 23.88 -65.80 -71.18
CA LYS A 121 22.62 -65.27 -70.65
C LYS A 121 22.57 -65.36 -69.13
N LYS A 122 22.94 -66.49 -68.53
CA LYS A 122 23.02 -66.65 -67.06
C LYS A 122 24.08 -65.76 -66.41
N GLU A 123 25.21 -65.50 -67.07
CA GLU A 123 26.23 -64.53 -66.64
C GLU A 123 25.68 -63.09 -66.68
N SER A 124 24.85 -62.76 -67.68
CA SER A 124 24.11 -61.48 -67.71
C SER A 124 23.08 -61.41 -66.58
N ASP A 125 22.22 -62.42 -66.44
CA ASP A 125 21.19 -62.50 -65.39
C ASP A 125 21.83 -62.37 -63.98
N LEU A 126 23.00 -63.00 -63.76
CA LEU A 126 23.75 -62.90 -62.51
C LEU A 126 24.35 -61.50 -62.29
N ARG A 127 24.95 -60.88 -63.31
CA ARG A 127 25.43 -59.48 -63.20
C ARG A 127 24.29 -58.50 -62.94
N ASP A 128 23.11 -58.73 -63.52
CA ASP A 128 21.94 -57.89 -63.28
C ASP A 128 21.33 -58.14 -61.88
N ALA A 129 21.37 -59.38 -61.38
CA ALA A 129 21.05 -59.69 -59.99
C ALA A 129 22.04 -59.06 -59.00
N GLU A 130 23.35 -59.06 -59.30
CA GLU A 130 24.38 -58.41 -58.48
C GLU A 130 24.19 -56.89 -58.44
N LYS A 131 23.94 -56.24 -59.59
CA LYS A 131 23.56 -54.81 -59.65
C LYS A 131 22.33 -54.54 -58.78
N LYS A 132 21.29 -55.39 -58.87
CA LYS A 132 20.07 -55.25 -58.08
C LYS A 132 20.33 -55.39 -56.57
N VAL A 133 21.15 -56.36 -56.16
CA VAL A 133 21.58 -56.52 -54.76
C VAL A 133 22.41 -55.32 -54.27
N SER A 134 23.26 -54.75 -55.11
CA SER A 134 24.03 -53.53 -54.79
C SER A 134 23.10 -52.32 -54.59
N VAL A 135 22.12 -52.12 -55.47
CA VAL A 135 21.08 -51.09 -55.33
C VAL A 135 20.24 -51.31 -54.08
N ASP A 136 19.81 -52.55 -53.82
CA ASP A 136 19.02 -52.90 -52.63
C ASP A 136 19.83 -52.71 -51.34
N ARG A 137 21.14 -52.98 -51.34
CA ARG A 137 22.06 -52.71 -50.21
C ARG A 137 22.23 -51.21 -49.97
N SER A 138 22.40 -50.41 -51.02
CA SER A 138 22.46 -48.95 -50.92
C SER A 138 21.15 -48.38 -50.37
N ARG A 139 20.00 -48.86 -50.86
CA ARG A 139 18.68 -48.48 -50.34
C ARG A 139 18.50 -48.89 -48.88
N LEU A 140 18.95 -50.10 -48.49
CA LEU A 140 18.90 -50.57 -47.11
C LEU A 140 19.72 -49.67 -46.18
N ASN A 141 20.94 -49.31 -46.58
CA ASN A 141 21.80 -48.39 -45.83
C ASN A 141 21.14 -47.01 -45.65
N GLN A 142 20.54 -46.45 -46.71
CA GLN A 142 19.79 -45.20 -46.63
C GLN A 142 18.62 -45.33 -45.63
N THR A 143 17.78 -46.36 -45.76
CA THR A 143 16.66 -46.57 -44.83
C THR A 143 17.11 -46.80 -43.40
N LYS A 144 18.31 -47.32 -43.17
CA LYS A 144 18.89 -47.42 -41.83
C LYS A 144 19.26 -46.04 -41.29
N GLN A 145 19.98 -45.22 -42.05
CA GLN A 145 20.31 -43.85 -41.65
C GLN A 145 19.05 -43.01 -41.37
N ASP A 146 18.01 -43.15 -42.20
CA ASP A 146 16.71 -42.49 -42.00
C ASP A 146 16.01 -42.95 -40.71
N LEU A 147 16.21 -44.20 -40.28
CA LEU A 147 15.69 -44.75 -39.02
C LEU A 147 16.51 -44.29 -37.81
N ASP A 148 17.84 -44.35 -37.91
CA ASP A 148 18.77 -43.88 -36.89
C ASP A 148 18.51 -42.38 -36.59
N GLN A 149 18.31 -41.55 -37.63
CA GLN A 149 17.96 -40.13 -37.46
C GLN A 149 16.59 -39.92 -36.80
N ARG A 150 15.59 -40.74 -37.13
CA ARG A 150 14.27 -40.69 -36.47
C ARG A 150 14.35 -41.11 -35.01
N GLU A 151 15.20 -42.08 -34.66
CA GLU A 151 15.41 -42.48 -33.27
C GLU A 151 16.03 -41.33 -32.46
N GLU A 152 17.04 -40.64 -33.00
CA GLU A 152 17.56 -39.43 -32.37
C GLU A 152 16.48 -38.36 -32.18
N ASP A 153 15.65 -38.11 -33.18
CA ASP A 153 14.62 -37.07 -33.13
C ASP A 153 13.50 -37.43 -32.14
N ILE A 154 13.19 -38.72 -32.00
CA ILE A 154 12.32 -39.26 -30.95
C ILE A 154 12.95 -39.03 -29.56
N ILE A 155 14.25 -39.31 -29.38
CA ILE A 155 14.97 -39.05 -28.12
C ILE A 155 14.95 -37.55 -27.78
N LYS A 156 15.24 -36.68 -28.75
CA LYS A 156 15.16 -35.21 -28.60
C LYS A 156 13.74 -34.77 -28.23
N ALA A 157 12.70 -35.37 -28.81
CA ALA A 157 11.31 -35.10 -28.48
C ALA A 157 10.94 -35.55 -27.06
N TYR A 158 11.38 -36.72 -26.61
CA TYR A 158 11.17 -37.20 -25.24
C TYR A 158 11.85 -36.29 -24.20
N SER A 159 13.09 -35.85 -24.44
CA SER A 159 13.78 -34.89 -23.57
C SER A 159 12.98 -33.57 -23.45
N ARG A 160 12.48 -33.04 -24.57
CA ARG A 160 11.61 -31.83 -24.57
C ARG A 160 10.30 -32.06 -23.82
N GLN A 161 9.66 -33.21 -24.00
CA GLN A 161 8.43 -33.57 -23.27
C GLN A 161 8.69 -33.60 -21.75
N HIS A 162 9.81 -34.20 -21.32
CA HIS A 162 10.16 -34.32 -19.91
C HIS A 162 10.42 -32.96 -19.25
N GLU A 163 11.11 -32.03 -19.94
CA GLU A 163 11.28 -30.66 -19.44
C GLU A 163 9.96 -29.88 -19.41
N MET A 164 9.08 -30.06 -20.40
CA MET A 164 7.74 -29.48 -20.38
C MET A 164 6.89 -30.03 -19.22
N GLU A 165 7.01 -31.31 -18.90
CA GLU A 165 6.33 -31.94 -17.75
C GLU A 165 6.86 -31.39 -16.41
N LYS A 166 8.17 -31.21 -16.26
CA LYS A 166 8.77 -30.53 -15.10
C LYS A 166 8.23 -29.10 -14.94
N ALA A 167 8.18 -28.34 -16.04
CA ALA A 167 7.65 -26.98 -16.05
C ALA A 167 6.17 -26.94 -15.66
N LEU A 168 5.35 -27.86 -16.20
CA LEU A 168 3.93 -28.02 -15.84
C LEU A 168 3.76 -28.37 -14.36
N MET A 169 4.57 -29.28 -13.83
CA MET A 169 4.57 -29.68 -12.43
C MET A 169 5.04 -28.55 -11.49
N LYS A 170 5.92 -27.65 -11.95
CA LYS A 170 6.27 -26.42 -11.21
C LYS A 170 5.07 -25.45 -11.22
N ALA A 171 4.56 -25.09 -12.39
CA ALA A 171 3.42 -24.17 -12.53
C ALA A 171 2.17 -24.64 -11.76
N SER A 172 1.91 -25.95 -11.70
CA SER A 172 0.81 -26.54 -10.92
C SER A 172 0.99 -26.39 -9.40
N ARG A 173 2.23 -26.46 -8.90
CA ARG A 173 2.55 -26.17 -7.49
C ARG A 173 2.38 -24.68 -7.19
N ASP A 174 2.90 -23.82 -8.07
CA ASP A 174 2.84 -22.36 -7.91
C ASP A 174 1.37 -21.89 -7.92
N LEU A 175 0.54 -22.39 -8.84
CA LEU A 175 -0.90 -22.14 -8.86
C LEU A 175 -1.60 -22.66 -7.60
N SER A 176 -1.19 -23.82 -7.07
CA SER A 176 -1.72 -24.36 -5.81
C SER A 176 -1.38 -23.49 -4.60
N LEU A 177 -0.20 -22.86 -4.59
CA LEU A 177 0.19 -21.88 -3.57
C LEU A 177 -0.62 -20.59 -3.69
N GLN A 178 -0.78 -20.06 -4.91
CA GLN A 178 -1.62 -18.89 -5.17
C GLN A 178 -3.08 -19.12 -4.75
N VAL A 179 -3.67 -20.28 -5.06
CA VAL A 179 -5.03 -20.61 -4.61
C VAL A 179 -5.14 -20.65 -3.08
N ARG A 180 -4.12 -21.12 -2.36
CA ARG A 180 -4.09 -21.05 -0.88
C ARG A 180 -4.00 -19.60 -0.39
N GLN A 181 -3.13 -18.78 -0.99
CA GLN A 181 -3.00 -17.35 -0.65
C GLN A 181 -4.32 -16.60 -0.89
N ILE A 182 -4.98 -16.82 -2.02
CA ILE A 182 -6.30 -16.24 -2.35
C ILE A 182 -7.37 -16.66 -1.33
N ASN A 183 -7.39 -17.94 -0.93
CA ASN A 183 -8.34 -18.41 0.09
C ASN A 183 -8.07 -17.79 1.47
N ASN A 184 -6.80 -17.61 1.87
CA ASN A 184 -6.44 -16.94 3.11
C ASN A 184 -6.85 -15.46 3.10
N LEU A 185 -6.58 -14.75 2.01
CA LEU A 185 -7.01 -13.36 1.82
C LEU A 185 -8.54 -13.24 1.83
N LYS A 186 -9.25 -14.18 1.20
CA LYS A 186 -10.71 -14.24 1.24
C LYS A 186 -11.26 -14.42 2.66
N LEU A 187 -10.66 -15.30 3.46
CA LEU A 187 -11.04 -15.47 4.87
C LEU A 187 -10.81 -14.19 5.69
N LEU A 188 -9.70 -13.47 5.45
CA LEU A 188 -9.42 -12.19 6.09
C LEU A 188 -10.46 -11.12 5.71
N VAL A 189 -10.85 -11.04 4.43
CA VAL A 189 -11.92 -10.14 3.97
C VAL A 189 -13.26 -10.51 4.62
N GLU A 190 -13.64 -11.78 4.64
CA GLU A 190 -14.86 -12.25 5.31
C GLU A 190 -14.87 -11.99 6.83
N GLU A 191 -13.69 -11.91 7.48
CA GLU A 191 -13.58 -11.51 8.89
C GLU A 191 -13.73 -10.00 9.07
N GLN A 192 -13.11 -9.20 8.20
CA GLN A 192 -13.25 -7.74 8.21
C GLN A 192 -14.69 -7.31 7.90
N ASP A 193 -15.37 -7.94 6.93
CA ASP A 193 -16.79 -7.71 6.63
C ASP A 193 -17.67 -7.95 7.87
N LYS A 194 -17.40 -9.02 8.65
CA LYS A 194 -18.11 -9.29 9.91
C LYS A 194 -17.87 -8.20 10.97
N LYS A 195 -16.63 -7.68 11.07
CA LYS A 195 -16.27 -6.57 11.97
C LYS A 195 -16.93 -5.25 11.54
N ILE A 196 -17.00 -4.99 10.24
CA ILE A 196 -17.70 -3.82 9.69
C ILE A 196 -19.19 -3.91 9.99
N VAL A 197 -19.83 -5.06 9.77
CA VAL A 197 -21.26 -5.26 10.07
C VAL A 197 -21.56 -5.13 11.56
N SER A 198 -20.73 -5.66 12.47
CA SER A 198 -20.93 -5.49 13.92
C SER A 198 -20.73 -4.04 14.36
N SER A 199 -19.71 -3.35 13.83
CA SER A 199 -19.47 -1.92 14.07
C SER A 199 -20.61 -1.05 13.55
N GLN A 200 -21.14 -1.34 12.36
CA GLN A 200 -22.29 -0.65 11.78
C GLN A 200 -23.57 -0.86 12.61
N ALA A 201 -23.79 -2.07 13.13
CA ALA A 201 -24.92 -2.35 14.04
C ALA A 201 -24.78 -1.59 15.38
N ALA A 202 -23.57 -1.53 15.95
CA ALA A 202 -23.29 -0.76 17.16
C ALA A 202 -23.48 0.76 16.93
N LEU A 203 -23.02 1.28 15.78
CA LEU A 203 -23.21 2.67 15.39
C LEU A 203 -24.69 3.00 15.16
N SER A 204 -25.46 2.12 14.52
CA SER A 204 -26.91 2.27 14.37
C SER A 204 -27.63 2.34 15.72
N LYS A 205 -27.23 1.50 16.69
CA LYS A 205 -27.74 1.60 18.08
C LYS A 205 -27.40 2.95 18.71
N LYS A 206 -26.18 3.47 18.50
CA LYS A 206 -25.77 4.79 19.03
C LYS A 206 -26.48 5.97 18.36
N VAL A 207 -26.80 5.89 17.06
CA VAL A 207 -27.65 6.90 16.39
C VAL A 207 -29.03 6.95 17.03
N ILE A 208 -29.67 5.80 17.27
CA ILE A 208 -30.99 5.73 17.95
C ILE A 208 -30.91 6.28 19.39
N GLU A 209 -29.82 6.00 20.11
CA GLU A 209 -29.58 6.54 21.45
C GLU A 209 -29.44 8.07 21.44
N VAL A 210 -28.70 8.63 20.48
CA VAL A 210 -28.53 10.07 20.28
C VAL A 210 -29.84 10.75 19.88
N ASP A 211 -30.64 10.14 18.99
CA ASP A 211 -31.95 10.66 18.61
C ASP A 211 -32.92 10.69 19.81
N LYS A 212 -32.87 9.67 20.69
CA LYS A 212 -33.63 9.65 21.94
C LYS A 212 -33.17 10.77 22.88
N LEU A 213 -31.87 10.90 23.12
CA LEU A 213 -31.30 11.97 23.95
C LEU A 213 -31.68 13.37 23.42
N LYS A 214 -31.68 13.55 22.09
CA LYS A 214 -32.12 14.79 21.44
C LYS A 214 -33.60 15.08 21.70
N GLN A 215 -34.48 14.08 21.65
CA GLN A 215 -35.89 14.24 22.02
C GLN A 215 -36.07 14.57 23.51
N ASP A 216 -35.30 13.94 24.40
CA ASP A 216 -35.40 14.19 25.84
C ASP A 216 -34.84 15.58 26.22
N VAL A 217 -33.79 16.06 25.54
CA VAL A 217 -33.31 17.46 25.65
C VAL A 217 -34.35 18.47 25.14
N LEU A 218 -35.05 18.17 24.04
CA LEU A 218 -36.14 19.04 23.55
C LEU A 218 -37.26 19.17 24.59
N LYS A 219 -37.74 18.05 25.17
CA LYS A 219 -38.72 18.07 26.26
C LYS A 219 -38.23 18.86 27.47
N LYS A 220 -36.96 18.68 27.88
CA LYS A 220 -36.38 19.43 29.01
C LYS A 220 -36.29 20.92 28.72
N ASN A 221 -36.05 21.34 27.48
CA ASN A 221 -36.12 22.74 27.08
C ASN A 221 -37.56 23.29 27.12
N GLU A 222 -38.56 22.51 26.72
CA GLU A 222 -39.98 22.85 26.84
C GLU A 222 -40.41 22.99 28.31
N GLU A 223 -40.08 22.02 29.16
CA GLU A 223 -40.28 22.08 30.62
C GLU A 223 -39.61 23.31 31.24
N THR A 224 -38.38 23.63 30.83
CA THR A 224 -37.65 24.81 31.33
C THR A 224 -38.26 26.12 30.83
N ALA A 225 -38.87 26.14 29.64
CA ALA A 225 -39.63 27.29 29.16
C ALA A 225 -40.91 27.50 29.97
N LEU A 226 -41.64 26.43 30.32
CA LEU A 226 -42.80 26.50 31.20
C LEU A 226 -42.45 26.99 32.61
N MET A 227 -41.37 26.45 33.21
CA MET A 227 -40.89 26.91 34.52
C MET A 227 -40.48 28.39 34.52
N ARG A 228 -39.87 28.89 33.43
CA ARG A 228 -39.58 30.34 33.30
C ARG A 228 -40.85 31.19 33.28
N LEU A 229 -41.87 30.79 32.53
CA LEU A 229 -43.16 31.50 32.51
C LEU A 229 -43.86 31.48 33.87
N GLU A 230 -43.74 30.38 34.62
CA GLU A 230 -44.27 30.31 36.00
C GLU A 230 -43.49 31.22 36.96
N ILE A 231 -42.16 31.28 36.85
CA ILE A 231 -41.32 32.20 37.62
C ILE A 231 -41.67 33.66 37.29
N GLU A 232 -41.75 34.03 36.01
CA GLU A 232 -42.17 35.38 35.57
C GLU A 232 -43.55 35.76 36.12
N SER A 233 -44.51 34.82 36.14
CA SER A 233 -45.82 35.02 36.76
C SER A 233 -45.73 35.23 38.28
N LYS A 234 -44.88 34.49 38.97
CA LYS A 234 -44.70 34.62 40.43
C LYS A 234 -43.94 35.88 40.82
N GLU A 235 -42.97 36.33 40.02
CA GLU A 235 -42.32 37.63 40.19
C GLU A 235 -43.33 38.77 40.03
N GLN A 236 -44.24 38.69 39.06
CA GLN A 236 -45.32 39.68 38.90
C GLN A 236 -46.29 39.69 40.10
N GLU A 237 -46.71 38.52 40.61
CA GLU A 237 -47.51 38.42 41.85
C GLU A 237 -46.78 39.05 43.05
N LEU A 238 -45.48 38.80 43.21
CA LEU A 238 -44.66 39.39 44.27
C LEU A 238 -44.52 40.91 44.13
N LEU A 239 -44.35 41.43 42.91
CA LEU A 239 -44.34 42.88 42.64
C LEU A 239 -45.68 43.53 43.03
N GLU A 240 -46.80 42.85 42.80
CA GLU A 240 -48.13 43.34 43.21
C GLU A 240 -48.33 43.29 44.72
N ALA A 241 -47.89 42.21 45.38
CA ALA A 241 -47.89 42.08 46.84
C ALA A 241 -47.01 43.16 47.51
N ASN A 242 -45.81 43.42 46.99
CA ASN A 242 -44.91 44.48 47.48
C ASN A 242 -45.53 45.88 47.32
N ARG A 243 -46.22 46.15 46.20
CA ARG A 243 -47.00 47.39 46.03
C ARG A 243 -48.17 47.49 47.02
N ALA A 244 -48.78 46.36 47.41
CA ALA A 244 -49.83 46.35 48.43
C ALA A 244 -49.27 46.61 49.84
N LEU A 245 -48.15 45.99 50.20
CA LEU A 245 -47.43 46.24 51.45
C LEU A 245 -47.02 47.71 51.58
N ALA A 246 -46.43 48.30 50.54
CA ALA A 246 -46.05 49.73 50.56
C ALA A 246 -47.24 50.67 50.80
N ARG A 247 -48.45 50.32 50.32
CA ARG A 247 -49.69 51.07 50.62
C ARG A 247 -50.13 50.87 52.07
N GLN A 248 -50.10 49.63 52.57
CA GLN A 248 -50.45 49.33 53.97
C GLN A 248 -49.50 50.05 54.94
N GLU A 249 -48.19 50.02 54.67
CA GLU A 249 -47.18 50.71 55.45
C GLU A 249 -47.40 52.24 55.48
N ALA A 250 -47.80 52.85 54.35
CA ALA A 250 -48.21 54.25 54.31
C ALA A 250 -49.43 54.53 55.21
N THR A 251 -50.47 53.69 55.16
CA THR A 251 -51.64 53.83 56.06
C THR A 251 -51.30 53.62 57.53
N ILE A 252 -50.36 52.71 57.85
CA ILE A 252 -49.89 52.47 59.22
C ILE A 252 -49.11 53.70 59.73
N ARG A 253 -48.29 54.34 58.87
CA ARG A 253 -47.59 55.59 59.21
C ARG A 253 -48.57 56.74 59.47
N GLU A 254 -49.62 56.86 58.66
CA GLU A 254 -50.68 57.85 58.85
C GLU A 254 -51.43 57.61 60.18
N LEU A 255 -51.87 56.39 60.46
CA LEU A 255 -52.52 56.02 61.72
C LEU A 255 -51.64 56.28 62.95
N HIS A 256 -50.33 56.00 62.89
CA HIS A 256 -49.41 56.34 63.99
C HIS A 256 -49.28 57.85 64.22
N SER A 257 -49.35 58.66 63.15
CA SER A 257 -49.34 60.13 63.29
C SER A 257 -50.62 60.65 63.96
N GLU A 258 -51.76 60.03 63.65
CA GLU A 258 -53.06 60.36 64.22
C GLU A 258 -53.17 59.92 65.70
N ILE A 259 -52.64 58.74 66.04
CA ILE A 259 -52.54 58.28 67.44
C ILE A 259 -51.71 59.27 68.26
N LYS A 260 -50.51 59.66 67.80
CA LYS A 260 -49.67 60.67 68.47
C LYS A 260 -50.41 62.00 68.65
N ARG A 261 -51.18 62.43 67.64
CA ARG A 261 -52.02 63.63 67.73
C ARG A 261 -53.07 63.49 68.85
N MET A 262 -53.78 62.36 68.91
CA MET A 262 -54.76 62.08 69.97
C MET A 262 -54.14 61.98 71.36
N GLU A 263 -52.95 61.39 71.50
CA GLU A 263 -52.22 61.34 72.78
C GLU A 263 -51.93 62.75 73.32
N THR A 264 -51.49 63.69 72.47
CA THR A 264 -51.27 65.08 72.89
C THR A 264 -52.57 65.83 73.25
N GLU A 265 -53.70 65.47 72.65
CA GLU A 265 -55.02 66.01 73.00
C GLU A 265 -55.48 65.50 74.36
N ILE A 266 -55.33 64.19 74.60
CA ILE A 266 -55.64 63.55 75.89
C ILE A 266 -54.74 64.09 77.00
N ALA A 267 -53.46 64.37 76.73
CA ALA A 267 -52.55 65.01 77.68
C ALA A 267 -53.07 66.40 78.10
N ARG A 268 -53.38 67.28 77.13
CA ARG A 268 -53.94 68.62 77.40
C ARG A 268 -55.29 68.57 78.13
N SER A 269 -56.18 67.64 77.75
CA SER A 269 -57.45 67.45 78.46
C SER A 269 -57.25 66.98 79.92
N ASN A 270 -56.24 66.15 80.18
CA ASN A 270 -55.91 65.71 81.54
C ASN A 270 -55.33 66.83 82.40
N GLU A 271 -54.51 67.72 81.84
CA GLU A 271 -54.01 68.92 82.51
C GLU A 271 -55.15 69.87 82.89
N LEU A 272 -56.09 70.11 81.97
CA LEU A 272 -57.29 70.91 82.23
C LEU A 272 -58.13 70.30 83.35
N ARG A 273 -58.39 68.98 83.29
CA ARG A 273 -59.13 68.24 84.34
C ARG A 273 -58.46 68.36 85.71
N LYS A 274 -57.13 68.23 85.79
CA LYS A 274 -56.38 68.42 87.04
C LYS A 274 -56.51 69.84 87.58
N ALA A 275 -56.50 70.86 86.72
CA ALA A 275 -56.70 72.25 87.13
C ALA A 275 -58.11 72.47 87.70
N ASP A 276 -59.14 71.86 87.12
CA ASP A 276 -60.52 71.95 87.62
C ASP A 276 -60.73 71.14 88.92
N GLU A 277 -60.08 69.98 89.08
CA GLU A 277 -60.08 69.23 90.34
C GLU A 277 -59.48 70.05 91.49
N GLN A 278 -58.43 70.84 91.24
CA GLN A 278 -57.87 71.74 92.25
C GLN A 278 -58.82 72.90 92.60
N LYS A 279 -59.55 73.47 91.62
CA LYS A 279 -60.59 74.47 91.89
C LYS A 279 -61.72 73.89 92.75
N LEU A 280 -62.13 72.65 92.50
CA LEU A 280 -63.16 71.96 93.28
C LEU A 280 -62.70 71.74 94.73
N LYS A 281 -61.46 71.33 94.98
CA LYS A 281 -60.91 71.19 96.35
C LYS A 281 -60.91 72.50 97.13
N VAL A 282 -60.59 73.62 96.47
CA VAL A 282 -60.68 74.96 97.10
C VAL A 282 -62.12 75.31 97.46
N ALA A 283 -63.09 74.99 96.60
CA ALA A 283 -64.52 75.23 96.89
C ALA A 283 -65.04 74.32 98.02
N GLU A 284 -64.60 73.06 98.07
CA GLU A 284 -64.95 72.09 99.12
C GLU A 284 -64.46 72.54 100.51
N GLN A 285 -63.21 73.03 100.60
CA GLN A 285 -62.64 73.57 101.85
C GLN A 285 -63.40 74.80 102.39
N GLU A 286 -63.90 75.69 101.52
CA GLU A 286 -64.68 76.85 101.97
C GLU A 286 -66.08 76.44 102.47
N LEU A 287 -66.68 75.38 101.90
CA LEU A 287 -67.95 74.82 102.40
C LEU A 287 -67.79 74.13 103.75
N GLU A 288 -66.71 73.37 103.96
CA GLU A 288 -66.42 72.70 105.24
C GLU A 288 -66.29 73.73 106.39
N LYS A 289 -65.62 74.84 106.12
CA LYS A 289 -65.49 75.98 107.03
C LYS A 289 -66.83 76.63 107.39
N GLN A 290 -67.78 76.73 106.46
CA GLN A 290 -69.13 77.22 106.77
C GLN A 290 -69.92 76.24 107.63
N ASN A 291 -69.81 74.93 107.38
CA ASN A 291 -70.50 73.89 108.14
C ASN A 291 -70.10 73.90 109.63
N LEU A 292 -68.81 74.10 109.94
CA LEU A 292 -68.31 74.22 111.31
C LEU A 292 -68.93 75.40 112.08
N GLY A 293 -69.24 76.52 111.39
CA GLY A 293 -69.91 77.68 112.00
C GLY A 293 -71.37 77.41 112.41
N TRP A 294 -72.07 76.54 111.68
CA TRP A 294 -73.48 76.22 111.97
C TRP A 294 -73.64 75.36 113.23
N ILE A 295 -72.72 74.41 113.45
CA ILE A 295 -72.75 73.50 114.61
C ILE A 295 -72.61 74.26 115.94
N ALA A 296 -71.83 75.34 115.97
CA ALA A 296 -71.67 76.18 117.17
C ALA A 296 -73.01 76.79 117.64
N ALA A 297 -73.82 77.30 116.70
CA ALA A 297 -75.13 77.90 117.00
C ALA A 297 -76.17 76.88 117.49
N GLN A 298 -76.03 75.59 117.13
CA GLN A 298 -76.93 74.53 117.61
C GLN A 298 -76.70 74.19 119.09
N GLN A 299 -75.51 74.45 119.62
CA GLN A 299 -75.15 74.12 121.00
C GLN A 299 -75.78 75.09 122.00
N GLU A 300 -75.82 76.40 121.69
CA GLU A 300 -76.43 77.45 122.52
C GLU A 300 -77.95 77.24 122.72
N LEU A 301 -78.63 76.63 121.75
CA LEU A 301 -80.08 76.38 121.81
C LEU A 301 -80.46 75.28 122.84
N LYS A 302 -79.53 74.39 123.21
CA LYS A 302 -79.79 73.29 124.15
C LYS A 302 -79.82 73.73 125.61
N GLU A 303 -79.10 74.77 126.00
CA GLU A 303 -79.04 75.23 127.40
C GLU A 303 -80.36 75.90 127.85
N LEU A 304 -81.15 76.43 126.93
CA LEU A 304 -82.45 77.05 127.21
C LEU A 304 -83.59 76.02 127.47
N ALA A 305 -83.39 74.74 127.14
CA ALA A 305 -84.45 73.73 127.16
C ALA A 305 -84.64 73.00 128.51
N GLN A 306 -83.81 73.28 129.53
CA GLN A 306 -83.70 72.44 130.75
C GLN A 306 -84.44 73.00 131.99
N MET A 307 -85.41 73.91 131.82
CA MET A 307 -86.05 74.67 132.92
C MET A 307 -87.55 74.39 133.20
N ALA A 308 -88.16 73.37 132.59
CA ALA A 308 -89.54 72.93 132.87
C ALA A 308 -89.78 71.47 132.43
N SER A 309 -90.62 70.62 133.03
CA SER A 309 -91.34 70.60 134.32
C SER A 309 -91.74 69.12 134.63
N LYS A 310 -92.31 68.80 135.80
CA LYS A 310 -92.48 67.41 136.32
C LYS A 310 -93.93 66.98 136.62
N ASP A 311 -94.15 65.65 136.61
CA ASP A 311 -95.22 64.86 137.26
C ASP A 311 -96.69 65.07 136.77
N LYS A 312 -97.66 64.13 136.91
CA LYS A 312 -97.72 62.86 137.66
C LYS A 312 -98.75 61.83 137.10
N ASP A 313 -98.54 60.55 137.39
CA ASP A 313 -99.47 59.43 137.13
C ASP A 313 -100.63 59.28 138.13
N ASN A 314 -101.73 58.59 137.71
CA ASN A 314 -102.56 57.74 138.57
C ASN A 314 -103.59 56.84 137.81
N ILE A 315 -103.13 55.87 137.00
CA ILE A 315 -103.97 54.73 136.53
C ILE A 315 -103.13 53.44 136.57
N LYS A 316 -102.79 52.97 137.78
CA LYS A 316 -101.76 51.94 137.95
C LYS A 316 -102.28 50.49 137.86
N ASP A 317 -103.52 50.23 138.23
CA ASP A 317 -103.94 48.87 138.58
C ASP A 317 -104.64 48.12 137.42
N THR A 318 -105.22 48.82 136.44
CA THR A 318 -105.64 48.18 135.17
C THR A 318 -104.48 47.87 134.24
N ILE A 319 -103.29 48.43 134.50
CA ILE A 319 -102.09 48.18 133.70
C ILE A 319 -101.56 46.75 133.91
N ASP A 320 -101.77 46.14 135.07
CA ASP A 320 -101.08 44.89 135.42
C ASP A 320 -101.62 43.64 134.69
N ASP A 321 -102.93 43.56 134.42
CA ASP A 321 -103.47 42.52 133.54
C ASP A 321 -103.08 42.75 132.07
N PHE A 322 -103.06 44.01 131.61
CA PHE A 322 -102.54 44.35 130.28
C PHE A 322 -101.03 44.06 130.15
N LYS A 323 -100.22 44.21 131.21
CA LYS A 323 -98.81 43.79 131.22
C LYS A 323 -98.70 42.29 130.99
N ARG A 324 -99.54 41.46 131.61
CA ARG A 324 -99.48 39.99 131.47
C ARG A 324 -99.81 39.53 130.04
N VAL A 325 -100.85 40.11 129.42
CA VAL A 325 -101.18 39.84 128.01
C VAL A 325 -100.08 40.37 127.08
N ARG A 326 -99.51 41.54 127.38
CA ARG A 326 -98.38 42.12 126.64
C ARG A 326 -97.14 41.22 126.70
N SER A 327 -96.77 40.67 127.86
CA SER A 327 -95.65 39.74 127.97
C SER A 327 -95.82 38.45 127.14
N LEU A 328 -97.03 37.91 127.02
CA LEU A 328 -97.30 36.77 126.12
C LEU A 328 -97.24 37.18 124.65
N LEU A 329 -97.73 38.36 124.30
CA LEU A 329 -97.63 38.90 122.94
C LEU A 329 -96.17 39.18 122.55
N ASP A 330 -95.37 39.70 123.49
CA ASP A 330 -93.94 39.96 123.31
C ASP A 330 -93.14 38.66 123.15
N ALA A 331 -93.53 37.58 123.85
CA ALA A 331 -92.95 36.25 123.66
C ALA A 331 -93.23 35.69 122.26
N VAL A 332 -94.50 35.64 121.82
CA VAL A 332 -94.87 35.18 120.46
C VAL A 332 -94.25 36.06 119.37
N ARG A 333 -94.15 37.38 119.61
CA ARG A 333 -93.49 38.31 118.68
C ARG A 333 -91.98 38.08 118.62
N SER A 334 -91.35 37.72 119.73
CA SER A 334 -89.93 37.34 119.79
C SER A 334 -89.69 36.00 119.08
N GLU A 335 -90.54 35.00 119.28
CA GLU A 335 -90.49 33.71 118.55
C GLU A 335 -90.71 33.90 117.05
N LEU A 336 -91.66 34.76 116.65
CA LEU A 336 -91.89 35.08 115.24
C LEU A 336 -90.72 35.84 114.61
N MET A 337 -90.08 36.76 115.35
CA MET A 337 -88.86 37.43 114.90
C MET A 337 -87.68 36.46 114.82
N ALA A 338 -87.48 35.58 115.79
CA ALA A 338 -86.46 34.54 115.76
C ALA A 338 -86.69 33.55 114.61
N SER A 339 -87.95 33.18 114.32
CA SER A 339 -88.33 32.34 113.17
C SER A 339 -88.07 33.05 111.84
N LYS A 340 -88.40 34.34 111.75
CA LYS A 340 -88.08 35.18 110.58
C LYS A 340 -86.57 35.32 110.38
N GLU A 341 -85.81 35.53 111.44
CA GLU A 341 -84.35 35.62 111.42
C GLU A 341 -83.72 34.28 111.01
N ALA A 342 -84.17 33.16 111.57
CA ALA A 342 -83.79 31.81 111.17
C ALA A 342 -84.12 31.52 109.70
N PHE A 343 -85.28 31.97 109.20
CA PHE A 343 -85.64 31.86 107.79
C PHE A 343 -84.72 32.72 106.91
N THR A 344 -84.38 33.95 107.30
CA THR A 344 -83.41 34.77 106.56
C THR A 344 -81.99 34.22 106.60
N PHE A 345 -81.60 33.56 107.69
CA PHE A 345 -80.32 32.84 107.80
C PHE A 345 -80.29 31.64 106.87
N SER A 346 -81.34 30.80 106.88
CA SER A 346 -81.49 29.68 105.95
C SER A 346 -81.52 30.13 104.50
N ARG A 347 -82.18 31.26 104.19
CA ARG A 347 -82.20 31.83 102.84
C ARG A 347 -80.81 32.31 102.40
N ARG A 348 -80.05 33.00 103.24
CA ARG A 348 -78.64 33.34 102.96
C ARG A 348 -77.81 32.09 102.75
N GLN A 349 -77.95 31.07 103.58
CA GLN A 349 -77.22 29.81 103.43
C GLN A 349 -77.51 29.13 102.08
N ILE A 350 -78.75 29.20 101.58
CA ILE A 350 -79.12 28.70 100.24
C ILE A 350 -78.56 29.61 99.13
N GLU A 351 -78.59 30.94 99.31
CA GLU A 351 -77.99 31.92 98.39
C GLU A 351 -76.46 31.70 98.26
N ASP A 352 -75.76 31.49 99.39
CA ASP A 352 -74.33 31.19 99.45
C ASP A 352 -74.00 29.83 98.80
N GLN A 353 -74.82 28.79 99.05
CA GLN A 353 -74.69 27.49 98.39
C GLN A 353 -74.92 27.59 96.87
N ALA A 354 -75.89 28.39 96.43
CA ALA A 354 -76.14 28.64 95.01
C ALA A 354 -74.98 29.38 94.34
N ALA A 355 -74.38 30.37 95.03
CA ALA A 355 -73.18 31.05 94.55
C ALA A 355 -71.96 30.11 94.46
N GLN A 356 -71.79 29.21 95.43
CA GLN A 356 -70.74 28.19 95.41
C GLN A 356 -70.93 27.19 94.24
N LEU A 357 -72.16 26.71 94.03
CA LEU A 357 -72.49 25.83 92.90
C LEU A 357 -72.29 26.55 91.55
N SER A 358 -72.69 27.81 91.44
CA SER A 358 -72.46 28.64 90.24
C SER A 358 -70.96 28.77 89.94
N LYS A 359 -70.12 28.96 90.96
CA LYS A 359 -68.66 29.00 90.80
C LYS A 359 -68.09 27.66 90.33
N GLN A 360 -68.56 26.54 90.90
CA GLN A 360 -68.14 25.20 90.48
C GLN A 360 -68.56 24.87 89.03
N VAL A 361 -69.76 25.31 88.61
CA VAL A 361 -70.20 25.17 87.22
C VAL A 361 -69.31 25.97 86.27
N GLN A 362 -68.95 27.21 86.62
CA GLN A 362 -68.05 28.03 85.80
C GLN A 362 -66.66 27.38 85.68
N GLU A 363 -66.09 26.93 86.79
CA GLU A 363 -64.78 26.26 86.81
C GLU A 363 -64.80 24.96 85.98
N LEU A 364 -65.89 24.19 86.01
CA LEU A 364 -66.08 23.02 85.14
C LEU A 364 -66.19 23.39 83.65
N THR A 365 -66.86 24.50 83.29
CA THR A 365 -66.86 24.99 81.90
C THR A 365 -65.49 25.46 81.43
N ASP A 366 -64.71 26.12 82.30
CA ASP A 366 -63.37 26.60 81.98
C ASP A 366 -62.40 25.41 81.80
N GLN A 367 -62.46 24.42 82.69
CA GLN A 367 -61.73 23.15 82.55
C GLN A 367 -62.12 22.39 81.28
N LYS A 368 -63.40 22.37 80.92
CA LYS A 368 -63.87 21.76 79.67
C LYS A 368 -63.35 22.49 78.43
N ALA A 369 -63.30 23.82 78.45
CA ALA A 369 -62.71 24.61 77.37
C ALA A 369 -61.20 24.32 77.22
N LEU A 370 -60.47 24.21 78.34
CA LEU A 370 -59.05 23.83 78.35
C LEU A 370 -58.83 22.41 77.82
N LEU A 371 -59.69 21.45 78.17
CA LEU A 371 -59.64 20.09 77.62
C LEU A 371 -59.88 20.07 76.10
N ILE A 372 -60.81 20.88 75.59
CA ILE A 372 -61.06 20.99 74.14
C ILE A 372 -59.82 21.53 73.42
N SER A 373 -59.18 22.59 73.92
CA SER A 373 -57.96 23.13 73.30
C SER A 373 -56.77 22.17 73.39
N TYR A 374 -56.61 21.44 74.51
CA TYR A 374 -55.62 20.37 74.62
C TYR A 374 -55.86 19.24 73.61
N THR A 375 -57.12 18.86 73.40
CA THR A 375 -57.49 17.81 72.44
C THR A 375 -57.18 18.26 71.02
N GLN A 376 -57.55 19.49 70.65
CA GLN A 376 -57.25 20.08 69.33
C GLN A 376 -55.74 20.20 69.07
N ASN A 377 -54.95 20.61 70.07
CA ASN A 377 -53.50 20.66 69.96
C ASN A 377 -52.87 19.26 69.80
N LEU A 378 -53.44 18.25 70.46
CA LEU A 378 -52.98 16.86 70.36
C LEU A 378 -53.34 16.25 68.99
N GLU A 379 -54.53 16.53 68.44
CA GLU A 379 -54.90 16.18 67.07
C GLU A 379 -53.98 16.86 66.03
N ALA A 380 -53.66 18.14 66.21
CA ALA A 380 -52.74 18.86 65.35
C ALA A 380 -51.31 18.27 65.38
N ALA A 381 -50.78 17.99 66.57
CA ALA A 381 -49.48 17.33 66.73
C ALA A 381 -49.48 15.91 66.13
N GLN A 382 -50.58 15.16 66.24
CA GLN A 382 -50.72 13.84 65.64
C GLN A 382 -50.71 13.89 64.11
N LEU A 383 -51.37 14.89 63.50
CA LEU A 383 -51.31 15.16 62.06
C LEU A 383 -49.90 15.58 61.61
N GLU A 384 -49.21 16.41 62.38
CA GLU A 384 -47.82 16.80 62.09
C GLU A 384 -46.87 15.59 62.12
N ILE A 385 -46.96 14.75 63.16
CA ILE A 385 -46.20 13.50 63.25
C ILE A 385 -46.51 12.57 62.07
N GLN A 386 -47.78 12.46 61.66
CA GLN A 386 -48.16 11.66 60.49
C GLN A 386 -47.59 12.25 59.19
N GLY A 387 -47.61 13.57 59.03
CA GLY A 387 -46.95 14.27 57.92
C GLY A 387 -45.46 13.99 57.86
N LYS A 388 -44.74 14.14 58.98
CA LYS A 388 -43.31 13.84 59.09
C LYS A 388 -42.98 12.36 58.87
N THR A 389 -43.87 11.45 59.27
CA THR A 389 -43.73 10.00 59.00
C THR A 389 -43.88 9.70 57.51
N ASN A 390 -44.82 10.38 56.82
CA ASN A 390 -44.98 10.25 55.37
C ASN A 390 -43.77 10.84 54.61
N GLU A 391 -43.28 12.02 55.02
CA GLU A 391 -42.03 12.59 54.48
C GLU A 391 -40.84 11.63 54.67
N LEU A 392 -40.68 11.05 55.86
CA LEU A 392 -39.60 10.10 56.16
C LEU A 392 -39.69 8.83 55.29
N THR A 393 -40.88 8.26 55.11
CA THR A 393 -41.06 7.07 54.26
C THR A 393 -40.81 7.38 52.78
N ALA A 394 -41.19 8.57 52.30
CA ALA A 394 -40.86 9.03 50.95
C ALA A 394 -39.33 9.19 50.77
N VAL A 395 -38.64 9.86 51.70
CA VAL A 395 -37.18 9.98 51.68
C VAL A 395 -36.52 8.60 51.73
N GLN A 396 -36.98 7.69 52.58
CA GLN A 396 -36.44 6.34 52.68
C GLN A 396 -36.60 5.55 51.37
N SER A 397 -37.76 5.64 50.70
CA SER A 397 -37.96 5.01 49.39
C SER A 397 -37.00 5.56 48.32
N ARG A 398 -36.74 6.87 48.34
CA ARG A 398 -35.79 7.53 47.43
C ARG A 398 -34.34 7.13 47.72
N CYS A 399 -33.97 6.96 48.98
CA CYS A 399 -32.65 6.43 49.35
C CYS A 399 -32.45 5.02 48.79
N SER A 400 -33.41 4.10 48.99
CA SER A 400 -33.32 2.74 48.43
C SER A 400 -33.34 2.71 46.90
N GLU A 401 -34.03 3.63 46.24
CA GLU A 401 -33.95 3.79 44.78
C GLU A 401 -32.55 4.23 44.34
N LEU A 402 -31.96 5.23 44.99
CA LEU A 402 -30.60 5.71 44.71
C LEU A 402 -29.53 4.64 45.00
N GLU A 403 -29.68 3.85 46.07
CA GLU A 403 -28.81 2.70 46.36
C GLU A 403 -28.86 1.66 45.23
N SER A 404 -30.06 1.37 44.72
CA SER A 404 -30.22 0.45 43.58
C SER A 404 -29.61 1.01 42.29
N GLN A 405 -29.77 2.30 42.01
CA GLN A 405 -29.15 2.96 40.86
C GLN A 405 -27.62 2.95 40.96
N LEU A 406 -27.06 3.30 42.13
CA LEU A 406 -25.63 3.26 42.40
C LEU A 406 -25.05 1.86 42.18
N LEU A 407 -25.74 0.81 42.65
CA LEU A 407 -25.30 -0.58 42.49
C LEU A 407 -25.42 -1.07 41.03
N GLU A 408 -26.30 -0.49 40.21
CA GLU A 408 -26.34 -0.74 38.76
C GLU A 408 -25.19 -0.01 38.04
N GLU A 409 -24.90 1.24 38.38
CA GLU A 409 -23.78 1.99 37.82
C GLU A 409 -22.41 1.38 38.21
N MET A 410 -22.24 0.89 39.43
CA MET A 410 -21.04 0.15 39.84
C MET A 410 -20.79 -1.07 38.93
N LYS A 411 -21.84 -1.85 38.60
CA LYS A 411 -21.72 -2.99 37.67
C LYS A 411 -21.38 -2.55 36.24
N LYS A 412 -21.88 -1.40 35.80
CA LYS A 412 -21.51 -0.83 34.49
C LYS A 412 -20.04 -0.43 34.48
N VAL A 413 -19.56 0.25 35.52
CA VAL A 413 -18.13 0.60 35.68
C VAL A 413 -17.26 -0.65 35.68
N GLU A 414 -17.57 -1.66 36.49
CA GLU A 414 -16.83 -2.94 36.54
C GLU A 414 -16.79 -3.63 35.16
N SER A 415 -17.89 -3.60 34.41
CA SER A 415 -17.93 -4.12 33.03
C SER A 415 -17.12 -3.30 32.02
N LEU A 416 -17.05 -1.98 32.20
CA LEU A 416 -16.23 -1.08 31.38
C LEU A 416 -14.75 -1.27 31.67
N GLU A 417 -14.36 -1.40 32.94
CA GLU A 417 -13.00 -1.71 33.36
C GLU A 417 -12.52 -3.05 32.79
N ALA A 418 -13.36 -4.09 32.85
CA ALA A 418 -13.05 -5.41 32.27
C ALA A 418 -12.91 -5.40 30.73
N MET A 419 -13.61 -4.49 30.04
CA MET A 419 -13.38 -4.26 28.60
C MET A 419 -12.10 -3.46 28.36
N LEU A 420 -11.81 -2.46 29.19
CA LEU A 420 -10.64 -1.59 29.07
C LEU A 420 -9.33 -2.37 29.33
N THR A 421 -9.31 -3.30 30.30
CA THR A 421 -8.17 -4.22 30.51
C THR A 421 -7.95 -5.12 29.29
N LYS A 422 -9.01 -5.71 28.74
CA LYS A 422 -8.92 -6.56 27.55
C LYS A 422 -8.44 -5.80 26.31
N GLU A 423 -8.89 -4.56 26.10
CA GLU A 423 -8.39 -3.72 25.01
C GLU A 423 -6.92 -3.33 25.23
N ARG A 424 -6.49 -3.08 26.47
CA ARG A 424 -5.06 -2.88 26.81
C ARG A 424 -4.21 -4.11 26.50
N GLU A 425 -4.66 -5.31 26.88
CA GLU A 425 -3.97 -6.57 26.56
C GLU A 425 -3.88 -6.80 25.04
N SER A 426 -4.96 -6.55 24.31
CA SER A 426 -4.98 -6.63 22.84
C SER A 426 -4.06 -5.60 22.18
N LEU A 427 -3.99 -4.39 22.73
CA LEU A 427 -3.08 -3.35 22.25
C LEU A 427 -1.62 -3.72 22.53
N GLU A 428 -1.29 -4.22 23.72
CA GLU A 428 0.06 -4.69 24.06
C GLU A 428 0.50 -5.85 23.16
N GLN A 429 -0.40 -6.79 22.83
CA GLN A 429 -0.13 -7.84 21.86
C GLN A 429 0.15 -7.25 20.46
N LYS A 430 -0.60 -6.23 20.03
CA LYS A 430 -0.39 -5.58 18.74
C LYS A 430 0.89 -4.74 18.68
N THR A 431 1.30 -4.11 19.77
CA THR A 431 2.61 -3.45 19.88
C THR A 431 3.73 -4.46 19.67
N LYS A 432 3.69 -5.61 20.37
CA LYS A 432 4.70 -6.69 20.20
C LYS A 432 4.75 -7.25 18.78
N GLU A 433 3.62 -7.32 18.09
CA GLU A 433 3.56 -7.71 16.66
C GLU A 433 4.20 -6.65 15.76
N VAL A 434 4.00 -5.35 16.04
CA VAL A 434 4.66 -4.26 15.33
C VAL A 434 6.17 -4.26 15.57
N ASP A 435 6.63 -4.47 16.81
CA ASP A 435 8.05 -4.55 17.16
C ASP A 435 8.76 -5.68 16.37
N LEU A 436 8.15 -6.87 16.33
CA LEU A 436 8.66 -8.01 15.54
C LEU A 436 8.69 -7.72 14.02
N LEU A 437 7.68 -7.02 13.49
CA LEU A 437 7.66 -6.62 12.08
C LEU A 437 8.71 -5.53 11.76
N GLN A 438 9.04 -4.67 12.72
CA GLN A 438 10.14 -3.70 12.57
C GLN A 438 11.50 -4.41 12.59
N GLU A 439 11.70 -5.42 13.44
CA GLU A 439 12.91 -6.26 13.42
C GLU A 439 13.05 -7.03 12.09
N GLU A 440 11.99 -7.64 11.58
CA GLU A 440 12.01 -8.32 10.28
C GLU A 440 12.29 -7.34 9.13
N LEU A 441 11.69 -6.14 9.15
CA LEU A 441 11.95 -5.09 8.17
C LEU A 441 13.43 -4.68 8.17
N ALA A 442 14.01 -4.40 9.35
CA ALA A 442 15.41 -4.02 9.49
C ALA A 442 16.36 -5.14 9.02
N GLN A 443 16.01 -6.42 9.28
CA GLN A 443 16.74 -7.56 8.72
C GLN A 443 16.66 -7.56 7.18
N LYS A 444 15.48 -7.35 6.59
CA LYS A 444 15.28 -7.33 5.13
C LYS A 444 15.98 -6.17 4.45
N GLU A 445 16.02 -4.99 5.07
CA GLU A 445 16.80 -3.84 4.59
C GLU A 445 18.30 -4.14 4.56
N ASN A 446 18.83 -4.79 5.60
CA ASN A 446 20.22 -5.23 5.64
C ASN A 446 20.52 -6.33 4.60
N GLU A 447 19.63 -7.32 4.43
CA GLU A 447 19.74 -8.34 3.36
C GLU A 447 19.72 -7.70 1.95
N TYR A 448 18.87 -6.70 1.74
CA TYR A 448 18.80 -5.93 0.50
C TYR A 448 20.07 -5.11 0.26
N PHE A 449 20.58 -4.39 1.27
CA PHE A 449 21.81 -3.61 1.18
C PHE A 449 23.02 -4.49 0.83
N ASN A 450 23.15 -5.65 1.48
CA ASN A 450 24.19 -6.64 1.17
C ASN A 450 24.05 -7.19 -0.26
N SER A 451 22.82 -7.45 -0.70
CA SER A 451 22.54 -7.88 -2.08
C SER A 451 22.89 -6.79 -3.11
N GLN A 452 22.56 -5.53 -2.83
CA GLN A 452 22.92 -4.39 -3.69
C GLN A 452 24.44 -4.19 -3.77
N LYS A 453 25.15 -4.35 -2.65
CA LYS A 453 26.63 -4.31 -2.62
C LYS A 453 27.22 -5.45 -3.46
N LEU A 454 26.68 -6.66 -3.36
CA LEU A 454 27.10 -7.80 -4.17
C LEU A 454 26.86 -7.56 -5.67
N VAL A 455 25.71 -7.01 -6.05
CA VAL A 455 25.41 -6.63 -7.44
C VAL A 455 26.45 -5.63 -7.95
N LYS A 456 26.73 -4.54 -7.21
CA LYS A 456 27.76 -3.56 -7.59
C LYS A 456 29.13 -4.19 -7.81
N THR A 457 29.55 -5.13 -6.94
CA THR A 457 30.82 -5.87 -7.14
C THR A 457 30.80 -6.75 -8.39
N LYS A 458 29.67 -7.39 -8.72
CA LYS A 458 29.53 -8.21 -9.92
C LYS A 458 29.41 -7.37 -11.20
N GLU A 459 28.86 -6.17 -11.13
CA GLU A 459 28.88 -5.19 -12.22
C GLU A 459 30.32 -4.73 -12.52
N SER A 460 31.14 -4.45 -11.49
CA SER A 460 32.56 -4.12 -11.71
C SER A 460 33.37 -5.28 -12.26
N GLU A 461 33.20 -6.51 -11.74
CA GLU A 461 33.87 -7.71 -12.28
C GLU A 461 33.47 -7.97 -13.75
N LEU A 462 32.20 -7.76 -14.09
CA LEU A 462 31.70 -7.95 -15.46
C LEU A 462 32.24 -6.87 -16.41
N LEU A 463 32.38 -5.62 -15.94
CA LEU A 463 32.99 -4.54 -16.70
C LEU A 463 34.48 -4.79 -16.96
N GLU A 464 35.22 -5.27 -15.96
CA GLU A 464 36.63 -5.70 -16.11
C GLU A 464 36.75 -6.84 -17.13
N ALA A 465 35.94 -7.89 -17.01
CA ALA A 465 35.92 -9.00 -17.97
C ALA A 465 35.53 -8.56 -19.40
N ARG A 466 34.67 -7.54 -19.56
CA ARG A 466 34.37 -6.96 -20.88
C ARG A 466 35.57 -6.25 -21.50
N HIS A 467 36.35 -5.52 -20.69
CA HIS A 467 37.59 -4.90 -21.17
C HIS A 467 38.64 -5.96 -21.56
N GLU A 468 38.80 -7.02 -20.76
CA GLU A 468 39.70 -8.13 -21.11
C GLU A 468 39.31 -8.81 -22.43
N VAL A 469 38.01 -9.01 -22.68
CA VAL A 469 37.51 -9.57 -23.96
C VAL A 469 37.80 -8.65 -25.15
N GLU A 470 37.64 -7.33 -25.01
CA GLU A 470 37.93 -6.38 -26.09
C GLU A 470 39.45 -6.26 -26.34
N ASP A 471 40.28 -6.26 -25.29
CA ASP A 471 41.74 -6.35 -25.39
C ASP A 471 42.20 -7.63 -26.11
N MET A 472 41.55 -8.76 -25.83
CA MET A 472 41.84 -10.03 -26.50
C MET A 472 41.36 -10.03 -27.95
N LYS A 473 40.25 -9.36 -28.26
CA LYS A 473 39.78 -9.15 -29.65
C LYS A 473 40.76 -8.28 -30.45
N LEU A 474 41.23 -7.16 -29.91
CA LEU A 474 42.27 -6.33 -30.55
C LEU A 474 43.57 -7.11 -30.80
N LYS A 475 43.96 -8.01 -29.89
CA LYS A 475 45.10 -8.93 -30.11
C LYS A 475 44.83 -9.94 -31.22
N VAL A 476 43.62 -10.49 -31.32
CA VAL A 476 43.22 -11.40 -32.41
C VAL A 476 43.25 -10.67 -33.75
N ASP A 477 42.68 -9.47 -33.84
CA ASP A 477 42.70 -8.65 -35.06
C ASP A 477 44.15 -8.33 -35.49
N SER A 478 45.02 -7.97 -34.55
CA SER A 478 46.46 -7.75 -34.78
C SER A 478 47.18 -9.00 -35.30
N ILE A 479 46.93 -10.17 -34.71
CA ILE A 479 47.47 -11.46 -35.18
C ILE A 479 46.93 -11.79 -36.58
N GLN A 480 45.65 -11.52 -36.85
CA GLN A 480 45.03 -11.77 -38.14
C GLN A 480 45.66 -10.92 -39.25
N PHE A 481 45.96 -9.64 -39.00
CA PHE A 481 46.71 -8.80 -39.94
C PHE A 481 48.13 -9.33 -40.18
N ALA A 482 48.84 -9.74 -39.13
CA ALA A 482 50.18 -10.33 -39.26
C ALA A 482 50.19 -11.64 -40.06
N VAL A 483 49.12 -12.45 -39.95
CA VAL A 483 48.94 -13.66 -40.79
C VAL A 483 48.68 -13.27 -42.26
N GLN A 484 47.81 -12.29 -42.53
CA GLN A 484 47.54 -11.83 -43.89
C GLN A 484 48.78 -11.23 -44.58
N GLU A 485 49.63 -10.53 -43.83
CA GLU A 485 50.94 -10.05 -44.31
C GLU A 485 51.85 -11.24 -44.68
N LYS A 486 51.92 -12.28 -43.83
CA LYS A 486 52.73 -13.47 -44.10
C LYS A 486 52.20 -14.32 -45.26
N ASP A 487 50.88 -14.44 -45.42
CA ASP A 487 50.28 -15.09 -46.58
C ASP A 487 50.60 -14.31 -47.88
N SER A 488 50.63 -12.98 -47.81
CA SER A 488 51.03 -12.11 -48.93
C SER A 488 52.52 -12.26 -49.29
N GLU A 489 53.41 -12.29 -48.28
CA GLU A 489 54.83 -12.62 -48.48
C GLU A 489 55.01 -14.01 -49.11
N LEU A 490 54.28 -15.02 -48.63
CA LEU A 490 54.34 -16.39 -49.17
C LEU A 490 53.86 -16.46 -50.62
N LEU A 491 52.78 -15.77 -50.98
CA LEU A 491 52.32 -15.65 -52.37
C LEU A 491 53.35 -14.96 -53.27
N GLU A 492 54.06 -13.95 -52.76
CA GLU A 492 55.15 -13.32 -53.49
C GLU A 492 56.34 -14.27 -53.68
N LYS A 493 56.72 -15.03 -52.64
CA LYS A 493 57.79 -16.05 -52.76
C LYS A 493 57.40 -17.18 -53.71
N GLN A 494 56.15 -17.62 -53.71
CA GLN A 494 55.65 -18.63 -54.64
C GLN A 494 55.74 -18.13 -56.08
N ARG A 495 55.30 -16.89 -56.36
CA ARG A 495 55.40 -16.29 -57.70
C ARG A 495 56.85 -16.22 -58.19
N ARG A 496 57.77 -15.75 -57.35
CA ARG A 496 59.21 -15.70 -57.68
C ARG A 496 59.80 -17.11 -57.91
N LEU A 497 59.28 -18.13 -57.22
CA LEU A 497 59.67 -19.52 -57.45
C LEU A 497 59.14 -20.04 -58.79
N ASP A 498 57.90 -19.71 -59.14
CA ASP A 498 57.29 -20.07 -60.44
C ASP A 498 58.03 -19.38 -61.60
N GLU A 499 58.43 -18.11 -61.43
CA GLU A 499 59.30 -17.36 -62.35
C GLU A 499 60.65 -18.07 -62.56
N VAL A 500 61.38 -18.37 -61.49
CA VAL A 500 62.66 -19.12 -61.55
C VAL A 500 62.48 -20.51 -62.15
N ASN A 501 61.36 -21.19 -61.90
CA ASN A 501 61.07 -22.49 -62.51
C ASN A 501 60.87 -22.37 -64.02
N ASN A 502 60.22 -21.30 -64.51
CA ASN A 502 60.11 -21.03 -65.94
C ASN A 502 61.48 -20.73 -66.56
N GLU A 503 62.31 -19.90 -65.92
CA GLU A 503 63.70 -19.65 -66.35
C GLU A 503 64.51 -20.96 -66.47
N VAL A 504 64.35 -21.89 -65.51
CA VAL A 504 64.99 -23.22 -65.55
C VAL A 504 64.49 -24.06 -66.74
N VAL A 505 63.20 -24.01 -67.06
CA VAL A 505 62.64 -24.70 -68.24
C VAL A 505 63.16 -24.10 -69.55
N GLU A 506 63.25 -22.77 -69.65
CA GLU A 506 63.85 -22.09 -70.81
C GLU A 506 65.33 -22.43 -70.97
N LEU A 507 66.10 -22.42 -69.86
CA LEU A 507 67.50 -22.84 -69.86
C LEU A 507 67.65 -24.32 -70.25
N GLN A 508 66.75 -25.21 -69.83
CA GLN A 508 66.76 -26.61 -70.25
C GLN A 508 66.51 -26.74 -71.76
N GLN A 509 65.52 -26.04 -72.32
CA GLN A 509 65.27 -26.02 -73.77
C GLN A 509 66.47 -25.47 -74.56
N MET A 510 67.15 -24.45 -74.04
CA MET A 510 68.38 -23.91 -74.62
C MET A 510 69.54 -24.92 -74.56
N ILE A 511 69.66 -25.70 -73.49
CA ILE A 511 70.64 -26.80 -73.36
C ILE A 511 70.31 -27.91 -74.36
N ASP A 512 69.06 -28.36 -74.43
CA ASP A 512 68.63 -29.42 -75.35
C ASP A 512 68.90 -29.00 -76.82
N THR A 513 68.57 -27.76 -77.18
CA THR A 513 68.87 -27.18 -78.50
C THR A 513 70.38 -27.12 -78.78
N LYS A 514 71.20 -26.87 -77.76
CA LYS A 514 72.67 -26.85 -77.89
C LYS A 514 73.27 -28.26 -77.99
N GLU A 515 72.68 -29.23 -77.30
CA GLU A 515 73.06 -30.64 -77.41
C GLU A 515 72.71 -31.18 -78.81
N ASP A 516 71.52 -30.86 -79.35
CA ASP A 516 71.15 -31.19 -80.74
C ASP A 516 72.14 -30.57 -81.76
N GLN A 517 72.53 -29.30 -81.56
CA GLN A 517 73.59 -28.66 -82.38
C GLN A 517 74.94 -29.37 -82.25
N LEU A 518 75.33 -29.82 -81.05
CA LEU A 518 76.56 -30.58 -80.83
C LEU A 518 76.50 -31.97 -81.47
N VAL A 519 75.35 -32.66 -81.42
CA VAL A 519 75.12 -33.93 -82.12
C VAL A 519 75.24 -33.75 -83.62
N GLN A 520 74.65 -32.70 -84.19
CA GLN A 520 74.80 -32.36 -85.62
C GLN A 520 76.27 -32.10 -85.99
N VAL A 521 76.98 -31.24 -85.25
CA VAL A 521 78.41 -30.97 -85.51
C VAL A 521 79.24 -32.25 -85.39
N ARG A 522 78.89 -33.15 -84.47
CA ARG A 522 79.56 -34.44 -84.29
C ARG A 522 79.31 -35.41 -85.46
N THR A 523 78.10 -35.45 -86.03
CA THR A 523 77.84 -36.26 -87.23
C THR A 523 78.53 -35.67 -88.46
N GLU A 524 78.50 -34.36 -88.67
CA GLU A 524 79.25 -33.69 -89.75
C GLU A 524 80.77 -33.91 -89.62
N LEU A 525 81.31 -33.94 -88.41
CA LEU A 525 82.70 -34.28 -88.14
C LEU A 525 82.99 -35.75 -88.46
N GLN A 526 82.09 -36.67 -88.09
CA GLN A 526 82.22 -38.09 -88.41
C GLN A 526 82.14 -38.37 -89.91
N ASP A 527 81.33 -37.63 -90.67
CA ASP A 527 81.26 -37.73 -92.12
C ASP A 527 82.53 -37.17 -92.79
N LYS A 528 83.10 -36.09 -92.25
CA LYS A 528 84.42 -35.57 -92.66
C LYS A 528 85.53 -36.58 -92.35
N GLU A 529 85.50 -37.22 -91.19
CA GLU A 529 86.46 -38.27 -90.80
C GLU A 529 86.36 -39.49 -91.72
N GLN A 530 85.15 -39.96 -92.03
CA GLN A 530 84.91 -41.01 -93.03
C GLN A 530 85.46 -40.61 -94.41
N ARG A 531 85.30 -39.34 -94.80
CA ARG A 531 85.82 -38.83 -96.07
C ARG A 531 87.35 -38.70 -96.07
N ILE A 532 87.96 -38.36 -94.93
CA ILE A 532 89.43 -38.39 -94.73
C ILE A 532 89.92 -39.84 -94.84
N GLN A 533 89.27 -40.80 -94.18
CA GLN A 533 89.61 -42.22 -94.27
C GLN A 533 89.50 -42.73 -95.72
N LEU A 534 88.43 -42.36 -96.44
CA LEU A 534 88.26 -42.72 -97.85
C LEU A 534 89.35 -42.09 -98.74
N MET A 535 89.70 -40.82 -98.50
CA MET A 535 90.85 -40.17 -99.13
C MET A 535 92.18 -40.85 -98.77
N GLN A 536 92.34 -41.38 -97.56
CA GLN A 536 93.52 -42.13 -97.13
C GLN A 536 93.60 -43.51 -97.80
N ASP A 537 92.48 -44.22 -97.92
CA ASP A 537 92.38 -45.47 -98.67
C ASP A 537 92.67 -45.24 -100.16
N GLU A 538 92.18 -44.14 -100.75
CA GLU A 538 92.56 -43.70 -102.10
C GLU A 538 94.05 -43.34 -102.20
N LEU A 539 94.62 -42.68 -101.20
CA LEU A 539 96.02 -42.29 -101.16
C LEU A 539 96.93 -43.50 -101.00
N ASP A 540 96.57 -44.49 -100.19
CA ASP A 540 97.30 -45.76 -100.07
C ASP A 540 97.13 -46.65 -101.31
N LYS A 541 95.98 -46.59 -102.00
CA LYS A 541 95.80 -47.18 -103.33
C LYS A 541 96.66 -46.48 -104.39
N MET A 542 96.75 -45.15 -104.36
CA MET A 542 97.70 -44.37 -105.17
C MET A 542 99.15 -44.64 -104.78
N ARG A 543 99.43 -44.95 -103.50
CA ARG A 543 100.77 -45.28 -103.00
C ARG A 543 101.19 -46.68 -103.40
N LEU A 544 100.27 -47.65 -103.41
CA LEU A 544 100.48 -48.98 -103.99
C LEU A 544 100.72 -48.87 -105.49
N GLY A 545 99.91 -48.06 -106.20
CA GLY A 545 100.12 -47.70 -107.60
C GLY A 545 101.46 -47.00 -107.83
N ARG A 546 101.87 -46.11 -106.92
CA ARG A 546 103.22 -45.51 -106.91
C ARG A 546 104.25 -46.60 -106.73
N SER A 547 104.19 -47.49 -105.74
CA SER A 547 105.16 -48.58 -105.55
C SER A 547 105.24 -49.50 -106.77
N GLN A 548 104.13 -49.70 -107.48
CA GLN A 548 104.09 -50.43 -108.74
C GLN A 548 104.81 -49.66 -109.87
N ALA A 549 104.54 -48.37 -110.00
CA ALA A 549 105.25 -47.46 -110.89
C ALA A 549 106.71 -47.23 -110.50
N GLU A 550 107.05 -47.35 -109.21
CA GLU A 550 108.37 -47.18 -108.61
C GLU A 550 109.19 -48.46 -108.81
N SER A 551 108.56 -49.63 -108.86
CA SER A 551 109.18 -50.85 -109.39
C SER A 551 109.49 -50.75 -110.89
N VAL A 552 108.59 -50.14 -111.68
CA VAL A 552 108.86 -49.82 -113.10
C VAL A 552 109.97 -48.77 -113.22
N VAL A 553 109.96 -47.73 -112.38
CA VAL A 553 110.98 -46.66 -112.35
C VAL A 553 112.30 -47.19 -111.82
N GLN A 554 112.35 -48.14 -110.89
CA GLN A 554 113.60 -48.74 -110.44
C GLN A 554 114.26 -49.57 -111.56
N LYS A 555 113.44 -50.16 -112.44
CA LYS A 555 113.87 -50.79 -113.70
C LYS A 555 114.29 -49.78 -114.79
N ILE A 556 113.87 -48.51 -114.67
CA ILE A 556 114.34 -47.39 -115.51
C ILE A 556 115.60 -46.75 -114.91
N VAL A 557 115.72 -46.64 -113.59
CA VAL A 557 116.86 -46.07 -112.86
C VAL A 557 118.10 -46.96 -112.95
N GLU A 558 117.92 -48.29 -112.97
CA GLU A 558 119.00 -49.25 -113.30
C GLU A 558 119.54 -49.07 -114.75
N LEU A 559 118.76 -48.42 -115.63
CA LEU A 559 119.13 -48.11 -117.01
C LEU A 559 119.46 -46.62 -117.28
N THR A 560 119.23 -45.72 -116.32
CA THR A 560 119.28 -44.25 -116.56
C THR A 560 120.10 -43.52 -115.51
N GLY A 561 121.31 -44.00 -115.26
CA GLY A 561 122.35 -43.18 -114.66
C GLY A 561 122.86 -42.14 -115.66
N ASN A 562 122.20 -40.97 -115.76
CA ASN A 562 122.77 -39.64 -116.09
C ASN A 562 121.66 -38.56 -116.31
N LEU A 563 121.94 -37.33 -115.85
CA LEU A 563 121.29 -36.01 -116.12
C LEU A 563 120.05 -35.50 -115.29
N ILE A 564 120.34 -34.58 -114.35
CA ILE A 564 119.78 -33.19 -114.15
C ILE A 564 118.25 -32.92 -113.91
N GLY A 565 117.90 -32.43 -112.71
CA GLY A 565 117.59 -30.98 -112.43
C GLY A 565 116.15 -30.38 -112.32
N SER A 566 115.89 -29.68 -111.18
CA SER A 566 115.13 -28.39 -110.99
C SER A 566 113.60 -28.22 -110.75
N VAL A 567 113.26 -27.48 -109.64
CA VAL A 567 112.41 -26.23 -109.51
C VAL A 567 110.87 -26.22 -109.16
N GLU A 568 110.58 -25.59 -107.99
CA GLU A 568 109.59 -24.55 -107.49
C GLU A 568 108.06 -24.41 -107.86
N GLY A 569 107.28 -23.80 -106.91
CA GLY A 569 106.01 -22.99 -107.07
C GLY A 569 104.64 -23.67 -106.75
N GLU A 570 103.50 -23.01 -106.41
CA GLU A 570 103.13 -21.68 -105.83
C GLU A 570 101.59 -21.58 -105.45
N GLU A 571 101.09 -20.42 -104.97
CA GLU A 571 99.77 -19.92 -104.38
C GLU A 571 98.33 -20.40 -104.80
N PHE A 572 97.25 -20.05 -104.01
CA PHE A 572 96.04 -19.21 -104.39
C PHE A 572 94.98 -18.88 -103.26
N ASP A 573 93.93 -18.05 -103.55
CA ASP A 573 93.00 -17.27 -102.64
C ASP A 573 91.46 -17.27 -103.07
N ILE A 574 90.47 -16.60 -102.36
CA ILE A 574 89.08 -16.06 -102.80
C ILE A 574 87.94 -15.86 -101.70
N TYR A 575 86.88 -15.04 -101.97
CA TYR A 575 85.86 -14.31 -101.10
C TYR A 575 84.30 -14.66 -101.20
N ASN A 576 83.48 -14.15 -100.22
CA ASN A 576 82.06 -13.55 -100.24
C ASN A 576 80.67 -14.33 -100.19
N LEU A 577 79.67 -13.85 -99.39
CA LEU A 577 78.28 -13.31 -99.71
C LEU A 577 77.29 -13.13 -98.48
N LEU A 578 75.96 -12.82 -98.68
CA LEU A 578 75.10 -11.89 -97.88
C LEU A 578 73.54 -12.20 -97.85
N ASP A 579 72.80 -11.67 -96.83
CA ASP A 579 71.33 -11.32 -96.63
C ASP A 579 70.13 -12.27 -96.90
N ASP A 580 69.12 -12.29 -95.97
CA ASP A 580 67.68 -11.93 -96.21
C ASP A 580 66.79 -11.91 -94.92
N GLU A 581 65.51 -11.47 -95.04
CA GLU A 581 64.31 -11.64 -94.15
C GLU A 581 63.88 -10.52 -93.15
N ILE A 582 63.00 -9.63 -93.62
CA ILE A 582 62.10 -8.75 -92.81
C ILE A 582 60.67 -8.88 -93.35
N LEU A 583 59.72 -9.48 -92.61
CA LEU A 583 58.25 -9.42 -92.87
C LEU A 583 57.38 -10.13 -91.78
N SER A 584 57.14 -9.53 -90.60
CA SER A 584 56.18 -10.11 -89.61
C SER A 584 55.57 -9.17 -88.54
N THR A 585 55.65 -7.84 -88.68
CA THR A 585 55.37 -6.91 -87.55
C THR A 585 54.00 -6.20 -87.55
N SER A 586 53.08 -6.51 -88.47
CA SER A 586 51.89 -5.67 -88.71
C SER A 586 50.60 -6.04 -87.94
N THR A 587 50.53 -7.19 -87.25
CA THR A 587 49.27 -7.71 -86.67
C THR A 587 49.15 -7.62 -85.14
N ALA A 588 50.20 -7.19 -84.43
CA ALA A 588 50.21 -7.16 -82.95
C ALA A 588 49.71 -5.84 -82.32
N LEU A 589 49.51 -4.79 -83.12
CA LEU A 589 49.26 -3.43 -82.61
C LEU A 589 47.78 -3.13 -82.36
N GLU A 590 46.88 -3.71 -83.16
CA GLU A 590 45.45 -3.36 -83.17
C GLU A 590 44.66 -3.98 -82.00
N SER A 591 45.06 -5.17 -81.53
CA SER A 591 44.42 -5.84 -80.37
C SER A 591 44.78 -5.25 -79.00
N ASN A 592 45.82 -4.43 -78.93
CA ASN A 592 46.23 -3.77 -77.69
C ASN A 592 45.47 -2.45 -77.44
N LEU A 593 45.09 -1.74 -78.52
CA LEU A 593 44.36 -0.47 -78.41
C LEU A 593 43.00 -0.65 -77.74
N HIS A 594 42.20 -1.62 -78.20
CA HIS A 594 40.82 -1.81 -77.72
C HIS A 594 40.71 -2.30 -76.26
N LYS A 595 41.79 -2.87 -75.70
CA LYS A 595 41.88 -3.20 -74.27
C LYS A 595 42.25 -2.00 -73.40
N HIS A 596 42.97 -1.03 -73.95
CA HIS A 596 43.31 0.21 -73.26
C HIS A 596 42.05 1.05 -73.02
N ASP A 597 41.27 1.29 -74.08
CA ASP A 597 40.05 2.11 -74.03
C ASP A 597 39.02 1.60 -72.99
N GLN A 598 38.86 0.28 -72.87
CA GLN A 598 37.95 -0.34 -71.89
C GLN A 598 38.43 -0.15 -70.45
N LEU A 599 39.74 -0.32 -70.19
CA LEU A 599 40.31 -0.12 -68.86
C LEU A 599 40.28 1.35 -68.42
N GLU A 600 40.43 2.27 -69.36
CA GLU A 600 40.36 3.72 -69.10
C GLU A 600 38.95 4.15 -68.66
N ALA A 601 37.90 3.62 -69.31
CA ALA A 601 36.51 3.84 -68.91
C ALA A 601 36.18 3.26 -67.52
N ASP A 602 36.66 2.06 -67.20
CA ASP A 602 36.46 1.43 -65.89
C ASP A 602 37.20 2.18 -64.77
N ILE A 603 38.39 2.71 -65.07
CA ILE A 603 39.17 3.57 -64.16
C ILE A 603 38.43 4.88 -63.87
N ASP A 604 37.82 5.52 -64.88
CA ASP A 604 37.10 6.79 -64.68
C ASP A 604 35.80 6.61 -63.88
N MET A 605 35.03 5.53 -64.11
CA MET A 605 33.89 5.21 -63.22
C MET A 605 34.31 4.94 -61.77
N LEU A 606 35.46 4.29 -61.56
CA LEU A 606 36.02 4.10 -60.22
C LEU A 606 36.44 5.42 -59.56
N LYS A 607 37.02 6.37 -60.32
CA LYS A 607 37.32 7.72 -59.82
C LYS A 607 36.05 8.47 -59.41
N GLU A 608 35.01 8.45 -60.24
CA GLU A 608 33.72 9.10 -59.92
C GLU A 608 33.07 8.47 -58.68
N SER A 609 33.06 7.13 -58.57
CA SER A 609 32.55 6.45 -57.37
C SER A 609 33.37 6.79 -56.11
N LEU A 610 34.68 6.98 -56.23
CA LEU A 610 35.53 7.36 -55.11
C LEU A 610 35.29 8.83 -54.69
N GLN A 611 35.13 9.74 -55.66
CA GLN A 611 34.78 11.14 -55.39
C GLN A 611 33.41 11.27 -54.73
N GLN A 612 32.40 10.52 -55.17
CA GLN A 612 31.09 10.50 -54.52
C GLN A 612 31.20 10.00 -53.08
N LYS A 613 32.01 8.96 -52.81
CA LYS A 613 32.24 8.47 -51.45
C LYS A 613 32.97 9.46 -50.55
N ASP A 614 33.91 10.26 -51.08
CA ASP A 614 34.55 11.34 -50.31
C ASP A 614 33.57 12.47 -49.97
N ILE A 615 32.65 12.81 -50.89
CA ILE A 615 31.57 13.77 -50.65
C ILE A 615 30.61 13.25 -49.56
N ASP A 616 30.15 12.00 -49.66
CA ASP A 616 29.27 11.37 -48.65
C ASP A 616 29.94 11.33 -47.27
N LEU A 617 31.22 10.95 -47.21
CA LEU A 617 32.01 10.89 -45.98
C LEU A 617 32.19 12.28 -45.37
N ARG A 618 32.48 13.30 -46.17
CA ARG A 618 32.59 14.69 -45.71
C ARG A 618 31.25 15.23 -45.20
N ALA A 619 30.14 14.86 -45.83
CA ALA A 619 28.80 15.19 -45.33
C ALA A 619 28.51 14.51 -43.99
N ALA A 620 28.94 13.26 -43.79
CA ALA A 620 28.80 12.55 -42.52
C ALA A 620 29.66 13.18 -41.40
N TYR A 621 30.89 13.59 -41.68
CA TYR A 621 31.73 14.33 -40.72
C TYR A 621 31.08 15.68 -40.33
N ASN A 622 30.61 16.46 -41.30
CA ASN A 622 29.90 17.72 -41.01
C ASN A 622 28.63 17.51 -40.16
N ALA A 623 27.89 16.41 -40.38
CA ALA A 623 26.72 16.06 -39.57
C ALA A 623 27.10 15.64 -38.13
N LEU A 624 28.24 14.96 -37.96
CA LEU A 624 28.79 14.60 -36.66
C LEU A 624 29.25 15.84 -35.87
N ASP A 625 29.96 16.78 -36.53
CA ASP A 625 30.38 18.05 -35.93
C ASP A 625 29.16 18.91 -35.51
N ALA A 626 28.10 18.94 -36.32
CA ALA A 626 26.84 19.59 -35.94
C ALA A 626 26.22 18.97 -34.68
N LYS A 627 26.27 17.64 -34.52
CA LYS A 627 25.78 16.94 -33.32
C LYS A 627 26.67 17.15 -32.10
N ASP A 628 27.99 17.26 -32.26
CA ASP A 628 28.90 17.63 -31.18
C ASP A 628 28.68 19.09 -30.72
N LEU A 629 28.37 20.01 -31.63
CA LEU A 629 27.95 21.37 -31.28
C LEU A 629 26.61 21.41 -30.53
N GLU A 630 25.61 20.62 -30.94
CA GLU A 630 24.36 20.45 -30.19
C GLU A 630 24.62 19.92 -28.77
N LEU A 631 25.45 18.88 -28.63
CA LEU A 631 25.81 18.31 -27.32
C LEU A 631 26.55 19.32 -26.45
N LYS A 632 27.51 20.07 -26.99
CA LYS A 632 28.20 21.17 -26.27
C LYS A 632 27.23 22.28 -25.85
N ALA A 633 26.19 22.57 -26.63
CA ALA A 633 25.14 23.50 -26.23
C ALA A 633 24.29 22.94 -25.09
N VAL A 634 23.93 21.65 -25.13
CA VAL A 634 23.20 20.98 -24.04
C VAL A 634 24.02 20.98 -22.74
N VAL A 635 25.31 20.62 -22.79
CA VAL A 635 26.21 20.65 -21.62
C VAL A 635 26.29 22.05 -21.03
N ARG A 636 26.45 23.10 -21.85
CA ARG A 636 26.44 24.50 -21.33
C ARG A 636 25.12 24.88 -20.66
N ARG A 637 23.98 24.38 -21.12
CA ARG A 637 22.69 24.60 -20.42
C ARG A 637 22.63 23.86 -19.09
N LEU A 638 23.19 22.64 -19.01
CA LEU A 638 23.30 21.90 -17.76
C LEU A 638 24.23 22.64 -16.78
N ASP A 639 25.42 23.07 -17.21
CA ASP A 639 26.32 23.92 -16.41
C ASP A 639 25.64 25.20 -15.87
N VAL A 640 24.73 25.80 -16.64
CA VAL A 640 23.96 26.97 -16.20
C VAL A 640 22.90 26.57 -15.17
N ARG A 641 22.23 25.43 -15.35
CA ARG A 641 21.25 24.91 -14.39
C ARG A 641 21.89 24.44 -13.09
N ASP A 642 23.05 23.80 -13.15
CA ASP A 642 23.81 23.40 -11.98
C ASP A 642 24.30 24.66 -11.24
N LYS A 643 24.74 25.71 -11.94
CA LYS A 643 25.05 27.03 -11.32
C LYS A 643 23.82 27.80 -10.82
N GLU A 644 22.61 27.52 -11.31
CA GLU A 644 21.36 28.03 -10.73
C GLU A 644 21.02 27.27 -9.44
N LEU A 645 21.26 25.95 -9.40
CA LEU A 645 21.08 25.10 -8.23
C LEU A 645 22.11 25.42 -7.14
N ASP A 646 23.40 25.55 -7.48
CA ASP A 646 24.46 25.99 -6.57
C ASP A 646 24.10 27.34 -5.93
N LYS A 647 23.55 28.28 -6.71
CA LYS A 647 23.09 29.59 -6.18
C LYS A 647 21.85 29.49 -5.30
N LEU A 648 20.97 28.50 -5.51
CA LEU A 648 19.83 28.24 -4.63
C LEU A 648 20.28 27.56 -3.33
N GLU A 649 21.33 26.74 -3.38
CA GLU A 649 21.94 26.09 -2.21
C GLU A 649 22.79 27.08 -1.39
N GLU A 650 23.56 27.96 -2.05
CA GLU A 650 24.35 29.03 -1.42
C GLU A 650 23.46 30.18 -0.88
N LEU A 651 22.19 30.27 -1.32
CA LEU A 651 21.16 31.12 -0.73
C LEU A 651 20.42 30.46 0.46
N SER A 652 21.06 29.54 1.19
CA SER A 652 20.57 29.07 2.50
C SER A 652 20.62 30.22 3.53
N ILE A 653 19.48 30.89 3.70
CA ILE A 653 19.32 32.16 4.46
C ILE A 653 19.75 32.06 5.94
N ASP A 654 20.73 32.87 6.32
CA ASP A 654 20.90 33.35 7.71
C ASP A 654 19.69 34.24 8.09
N PRO A 655 18.95 34.01 9.19
CA PRO A 655 17.62 34.59 9.40
C PRO A 655 17.50 36.13 9.52
N ASN A 656 18.60 36.89 9.46
CA ASN A 656 18.61 38.33 9.78
C ASN A 656 18.61 39.30 8.59
N ASP A 657 19.05 38.91 7.38
CA ASP A 657 19.27 39.88 6.29
C ASP A 657 18.05 40.19 5.40
N VAL A 658 16.91 39.50 5.65
CA VAL A 658 15.63 39.72 4.93
C VAL A 658 15.13 41.17 5.04
N ARG A 659 15.61 41.96 6.01
CA ARG A 659 15.22 43.37 6.19
C ARG A 659 15.87 44.35 5.19
N ARG A 660 16.94 43.96 4.47
CA ARG A 660 17.64 44.87 3.52
C ARG A 660 17.23 44.72 2.05
N LEU A 661 16.54 43.63 1.68
CA LEU A 661 16.15 43.37 0.29
C LEU A 661 14.83 44.05 -0.13
N SER A 662 13.99 44.47 0.82
CA SER A 662 12.76 45.22 0.53
C SER A 662 13.00 46.67 0.04
N SER A 663 14.25 47.14 0.01
CA SER A 663 14.62 48.51 -0.41
C SER A 663 15.38 48.57 -1.73
N LEU A 664 15.51 47.45 -2.46
CA LEU A 664 16.28 47.37 -3.72
C LEU A 664 15.42 46.92 -4.92
N ALA A 665 14.13 46.63 -4.71
CA ALA A 665 13.20 46.23 -5.78
C ALA A 665 12.50 47.43 -6.46
N ASP A 666 12.53 48.63 -5.87
CA ASP A 666 11.80 49.81 -6.38
C ASP A 666 12.61 50.66 -7.38
N GLU A 667 13.90 50.39 -7.59
CA GLU A 667 14.81 51.23 -8.39
C GLU A 667 15.17 50.63 -9.77
N ALA A 668 14.49 49.58 -10.21
CA ALA A 668 14.76 48.86 -11.47
C ALA A 668 13.62 48.94 -12.51
N THR A 669 12.79 49.99 -12.50
CA THR A 669 11.72 50.22 -13.49
C THR A 669 11.91 51.50 -14.32
N LYS A 670 13.17 51.87 -14.57
CA LYS A 670 13.57 52.92 -15.52
C LYS A 670 14.93 52.57 -16.14
N ASP A 671 14.90 51.84 -17.26
CA ASP A 671 15.40 52.35 -18.54
C ASP A 671 15.29 51.29 -19.65
N ASN A 672 15.20 51.80 -20.89
CA ASN A 672 15.26 51.11 -22.18
C ASN A 672 14.02 50.30 -22.65
N ILE A 673 13.36 50.92 -23.61
CA ILE A 673 12.33 50.43 -24.55
C ILE A 673 13.07 49.80 -25.76
N VAL A 674 12.35 49.06 -26.62
CA VAL A 674 12.81 48.51 -27.94
C VAL A 674 13.68 47.24 -27.76
N GLU A 675 13.53 46.10 -28.46
CA GLU A 675 12.65 45.57 -29.53
C GLU A 675 12.31 44.10 -29.15
N GLU A 676 11.36 43.36 -29.71
CA GLU A 676 10.43 43.51 -30.84
C GLU A 676 9.06 42.85 -30.44
N ALA A 677 8.19 42.44 -31.37
CA ALA A 677 6.99 41.63 -31.12
C ALA A 677 6.81 40.50 -32.15
N ASP A 678 5.97 39.52 -31.76
CA ASP A 678 5.16 38.61 -32.58
C ASP A 678 5.53 37.12 -32.71
N LEU A 679 4.45 36.33 -32.72
CA LEU A 679 4.34 34.87 -32.91
C LEU A 679 4.91 34.04 -31.73
N GLN A 680 4.19 33.07 -31.14
CA GLN A 680 3.04 32.32 -31.65
C GLN A 680 2.22 31.74 -30.49
N ASN A 681 0.94 32.09 -30.37
CA ASN A 681 0.02 31.38 -29.46
C ASN A 681 -0.09 29.91 -29.89
N HIS A 682 0.01 28.96 -28.95
CA HIS A 682 -0.83 27.76 -28.81
C HIS A 682 -0.73 27.24 -27.36
N GLU A 683 -1.90 27.07 -26.74
CA GLU A 683 -2.23 26.21 -25.59
C GLU A 683 -1.14 25.84 -24.56
N ILE A 684 -1.23 26.46 -23.37
CA ILE A 684 -0.83 25.84 -22.10
C ILE A 684 -2.11 25.67 -21.26
N GLU A 685 -2.29 24.45 -20.73
CA GLU A 685 -3.51 23.96 -20.07
C GLU A 685 -3.79 24.55 -18.67
N PRO A 686 -5.00 24.35 -18.09
CA PRO A 686 -5.48 25.02 -16.87
C PRO A 686 -4.69 24.79 -15.56
N VAL A 687 -3.66 23.96 -15.59
CA VAL A 687 -3.00 23.38 -14.39
C VAL A 687 -2.24 24.43 -13.58
N GLU A 688 -1.65 25.46 -14.21
CA GLU A 688 -0.95 26.53 -13.48
C GLU A 688 -1.91 27.44 -12.70
N VAL A 689 -3.12 27.67 -13.22
CA VAL A 689 -4.14 28.49 -12.54
C VAL A 689 -4.72 27.75 -11.33
N GLU A 690 -4.91 26.44 -11.44
CA GLU A 690 -5.33 25.60 -10.31
C GLU A 690 -4.22 25.45 -9.25
N ALA A 691 -2.94 25.36 -9.66
CA ALA A 691 -1.80 25.40 -8.76
C ALA A 691 -1.69 26.76 -8.01
N LEU A 692 -1.94 27.88 -8.68
CA LEU A 692 -2.01 29.21 -8.05
C LEU A 692 -3.21 29.34 -7.08
N ALA A 693 -4.36 28.75 -7.40
CA ALA A 693 -5.51 28.68 -6.50
C ALA A 693 -5.23 27.80 -5.26
N ALA A 694 -4.59 26.64 -5.45
CA ALA A 694 -4.22 25.72 -4.37
C ALA A 694 -3.15 26.33 -3.44
N THR A 695 -2.10 26.94 -4.00
CA THR A 695 -1.04 27.61 -3.21
C THR A 695 -1.57 28.83 -2.46
N THR A 696 -2.50 29.60 -3.02
CA THR A 696 -3.15 30.70 -2.28
C THR A 696 -4.11 30.22 -1.18
N MET A 697 -4.78 29.07 -1.34
CA MET A 697 -5.53 28.44 -0.25
C MET A 697 -4.63 27.86 0.85
N LEU A 698 -3.53 27.20 0.49
CA LEU A 698 -2.52 26.74 1.46
C LEU A 698 -1.89 27.91 2.24
N LYS A 699 -1.61 29.04 1.58
CA LYS A 699 -1.12 30.26 2.22
C LYS A 699 -2.14 30.87 3.19
N LYS A 700 -3.45 30.77 2.91
CA LYS A 700 -4.52 31.16 3.85
C LYS A 700 -4.61 30.21 5.05
N LEU A 701 -4.54 28.89 4.84
CA LEU A 701 -4.51 27.91 5.92
C LEU A 701 -3.28 28.06 6.83
N ALA A 702 -2.10 28.29 6.25
CA ALA A 702 -0.86 28.54 7.01
C ALA A 702 -0.94 29.85 7.83
N ASN A 703 -1.60 30.88 7.32
CA ASN A 703 -1.85 32.11 8.07
C ASN A 703 -2.84 31.88 9.23
N ILE A 704 -3.94 31.15 9.01
CA ILE A 704 -4.91 30.79 10.06
C ILE A 704 -4.23 29.96 11.16
N ALA A 705 -3.38 28.99 10.79
CA ALA A 705 -2.58 28.21 11.74
C ALA A 705 -1.61 29.09 12.54
N LYS A 706 -0.97 30.09 11.91
CA LYS A 706 -0.14 31.09 12.60
C LYS A 706 -0.93 31.97 13.56
N GLU A 707 -2.16 32.34 13.25
CA GLU A 707 -3.00 33.09 14.18
C GLU A 707 -3.50 32.23 15.35
N PHE A 708 -3.83 30.97 15.10
CA PHE A 708 -4.17 30.00 16.16
C PHE A 708 -3.02 29.79 17.15
N LEU A 709 -1.79 29.65 16.64
CA LEU A 709 -0.59 29.51 17.47
C LEU A 709 -0.20 30.81 18.20
N ARG A 710 -0.47 31.99 17.61
CA ARG A 710 -0.18 33.29 18.24
C ARG A 710 -1.18 33.67 19.33
N ASN A 711 -2.42 33.18 19.25
CA ASN A 711 -3.48 33.46 20.22
C ASN A 711 -3.62 32.38 21.32
N GLY A 712 -2.80 31.33 21.29
CA GLY A 712 -2.80 30.23 22.27
C GLY A 712 -1.78 30.38 23.41
N ILE A 713 -1.11 31.52 23.55
CA ILE A 713 -0.06 31.76 24.56
C ILE A 713 -0.35 33.03 25.36
N THR A 714 -1.37 32.96 26.22
CA THR A 714 -1.48 33.77 27.46
C THR A 714 -2.15 32.91 28.53
N ASP A 715 -1.65 33.03 29.76
CA ASP A 715 -2.24 32.56 31.02
C ASP A 715 -2.35 31.04 31.25
N SER A 716 -1.25 30.42 31.68
CA SER A 716 -1.02 30.22 33.13
C SER A 716 0.36 29.60 33.38
N GLY A 717 1.07 30.11 34.39
CA GLY A 717 2.45 29.70 34.67
C GLY A 717 2.55 28.62 35.74
N THR A 718 3.38 27.60 35.50
CA THR A 718 3.98 26.81 36.59
C THR A 718 5.45 26.56 36.29
N ASN A 719 6.31 27.01 37.20
CA ASN A 719 7.75 26.81 37.12
C ASN A 719 8.09 25.32 37.30
N LEU A 720 8.98 24.77 36.48
CA LEU A 720 9.64 23.51 36.78
C LEU A 720 11.16 23.68 36.62
N LEU A 721 11.79 23.95 37.77
CA LEU A 721 13.25 24.04 37.90
C LEU A 721 13.88 22.68 37.62
N ALA A 722 14.89 22.66 36.75
CA ALA A 722 15.72 21.49 36.54
C ALA A 722 16.56 21.18 37.79
N SER A 723 16.56 19.92 38.24
CA SER A 723 17.58 19.43 39.18
C SER A 723 17.93 17.95 38.98
N ARG A 724 18.94 17.75 38.12
CA ARG A 724 20.11 16.90 38.35
C ARG A 724 19.92 15.48 38.90
N ASN A 725 20.10 14.52 38.00
CA ASN A 725 20.33 13.10 38.30
C ASN A 725 21.51 12.87 39.27
N ALA A 726 21.35 11.92 40.20
CA ALA A 726 22.44 11.18 40.85
C ALA A 726 21.96 9.75 41.17
N SER A 727 22.75 8.76 40.77
CA SER A 727 22.51 7.33 41.02
C SER A 727 22.78 6.93 42.47
N ASN A 728 22.15 5.85 42.97
CA ASN A 728 22.85 4.74 43.66
C ASN A 728 21.94 3.59 44.12
N SER A 729 22.43 2.36 43.88
CA SER A 729 22.38 1.14 44.71
C SER A 729 21.06 0.46 45.13
N GLU A 730 21.05 -0.86 44.89
CA GLU A 730 20.17 -1.87 45.51
C GLU A 730 20.41 -2.01 47.03
N GLY A 731 19.48 -2.62 47.78
CA GLY A 731 19.73 -3.14 49.14
C GLY A 731 18.52 -3.25 50.08
N ALA A 732 17.85 -4.41 50.07
CA ALA A 732 16.64 -4.75 50.85
C ALA A 732 16.62 -4.45 52.37
N SER A 733 15.44 -4.11 52.94
CA SER A 733 14.89 -4.82 54.13
C SER A 733 13.44 -4.44 54.56
N LYS A 734 12.73 -5.47 55.01
CA LYS A 734 11.47 -5.61 55.80
C LYS A 734 10.72 -4.42 56.45
N MET A 735 9.38 -4.54 56.36
CA MET A 735 8.31 -4.26 57.35
C MET A 735 7.96 -2.82 57.78
N GLU A 736 6.78 -2.37 57.29
CA GLU A 736 5.62 -1.76 58.02
C GLU A 736 5.80 -0.54 58.98
N PRO A 737 4.72 0.22 59.27
CA PRO A 737 3.71 0.77 58.36
C PRO A 737 3.43 2.26 58.68
N LYS A 738 3.56 3.20 57.72
CA LYS A 738 3.35 4.64 58.05
C LYS A 738 3.08 5.65 56.90
N GLU A 739 2.31 5.28 55.87
CA GLU A 739 2.02 6.21 54.76
C GLU A 739 0.69 6.99 54.90
N GLU A 740 -0.30 6.49 55.64
CA GLU A 740 -1.60 7.18 55.82
C GLU A 740 -1.50 8.56 56.51
N MET A 741 -0.44 8.80 57.30
CA MET A 741 -0.29 10.05 58.04
C MET A 741 0.22 11.22 57.18
N ASN A 742 0.82 10.95 56.01
CA ASN A 742 1.25 11.99 55.07
C ASN A 742 0.09 12.55 54.26
N VAL A 743 -0.81 11.69 53.77
CA VAL A 743 -1.99 12.11 52.97
C VAL A 743 -2.90 13.05 53.78
N ILE A 744 -3.07 12.79 55.08
CA ILE A 744 -3.84 13.67 55.98
C ILE A 744 -3.14 15.02 56.21
N LEU A 745 -1.80 15.04 56.26
CA LEU A 745 -1.02 16.27 56.41
C LEU A 745 -1.04 17.13 55.14
N GLU A 746 -1.00 16.48 53.97
CA GLU A 746 -1.06 17.10 52.66
C GLU A 746 -2.48 17.66 52.38
N ALA A 747 -3.52 16.86 52.60
CA ALA A 747 -4.91 17.32 52.54
C ALA A 747 -5.20 18.46 53.53
N LYS A 748 -4.64 18.44 54.75
CA LYS A 748 -4.78 19.56 55.70
C LYS A 748 -4.08 20.83 55.19
N LYS A 749 -3.00 20.69 54.43
CA LYS A 749 -2.26 21.81 53.83
C LYS A 749 -2.99 22.39 52.62
N GLU A 750 -3.61 21.54 51.79
CA GLU A 750 -4.51 21.96 50.70
C GLU A 750 -5.78 22.61 51.24
N ILE A 751 -6.40 22.08 52.31
CA ILE A 751 -7.55 22.72 52.95
C ILE A 751 -7.19 24.12 53.48
N VAL A 752 -6.02 24.28 54.13
CA VAL A 752 -5.55 25.62 54.54
C VAL A 752 -5.31 26.53 53.34
N GLY A 753 -4.74 26.01 52.24
CA GLY A 753 -4.58 26.75 50.99
C GLY A 753 -5.91 27.19 50.36
N LEU A 754 -6.92 26.31 50.38
CA LEU A 754 -8.28 26.61 49.90
C LEU A 754 -8.99 27.63 50.80
N PHE A 755 -8.80 27.58 52.12
CA PHE A 755 -9.31 28.60 53.02
C PHE A 755 -8.67 29.97 52.75
N SER A 756 -7.34 30.05 52.60
CA SER A 756 -6.67 31.31 52.23
C SER A 756 -7.08 31.82 50.85
N LEU A 757 -7.26 30.95 49.86
CA LEU A 757 -7.76 31.34 48.53
C LEU A 757 -9.21 31.85 48.60
N THR A 758 -10.04 31.26 49.46
CA THR A 758 -11.43 31.70 49.69
C THR A 758 -11.46 33.05 50.41
N GLU A 759 -10.59 33.27 51.39
CA GLU A 759 -10.42 34.54 52.12
C GLU A 759 -9.91 35.65 51.19
N GLU A 760 -8.98 35.33 50.29
CA GLU A 760 -8.47 36.23 49.24
C GLU A 760 -9.53 36.54 48.15
N LEU A 761 -10.38 35.58 47.81
CA LEU A 761 -11.56 35.78 46.95
C LEU A 761 -12.64 36.64 47.60
N ILE A 762 -12.90 36.48 48.91
CA ILE A 762 -13.86 37.31 49.67
C ILE A 762 -13.35 38.75 49.76
N ALA A 763 -12.05 38.93 50.06
CA ALA A 763 -11.40 40.24 50.04
C ALA A 763 -11.41 40.88 48.64
N GLY A 764 -11.16 40.09 47.58
CA GLY A 764 -11.23 40.53 46.19
C GLY A 764 -12.65 40.85 45.69
N ALA A 765 -13.68 40.22 46.28
CA ALA A 765 -15.09 40.46 45.98
C ALA A 765 -15.67 41.70 46.70
N GLY A 766 -14.93 42.31 47.63
CA GLY A 766 -15.36 43.53 48.34
C GLY A 766 -16.54 43.32 49.29
N ILE A 767 -16.80 42.09 49.73
CA ILE A 767 -17.81 41.77 50.73
C ILE A 767 -17.20 42.04 52.11
N ASN A 768 -17.31 43.29 52.56
CA ASN A 768 -17.06 43.62 53.96
C ASN A 768 -18.24 43.08 54.78
N ASP A 769 -17.96 42.18 55.72
CA ASP A 769 -18.88 41.89 56.81
C ASP A 769 -19.06 43.16 57.66
N ALA A 770 -20.22 43.79 57.51
CA ALA A 770 -20.74 44.78 58.44
C ALA A 770 -21.84 44.10 59.27
N GLU A 771 -21.69 44.16 60.59
CA GLU A 771 -22.56 43.51 61.58
C GLU A 771 -24.04 43.91 61.45
N GLU A 772 -24.95 42.95 61.60
CA GLU A 772 -26.17 43.15 62.42
C GLU A 772 -26.86 41.81 62.78
N THR A 773 -26.34 41.08 63.77
CA THR A 773 -27.07 40.54 64.95
C THR A 773 -26.20 39.72 65.88
#